data_AF-A0A974CNY6-F1
#
_entry.id   AF-A0A974CNY6-F1
#
_cell.length_a   1.000
_cell.length_b   1.000
_cell.length_c   1.000
_cell.angle_alpha   90.00
_cell.angle_beta   90.00
_cell.angle_gamma   90.00
#
_symmetry.space_group_name_H-M   'P 1'
#
loop_
_entity.id
_entity.type
_entity.pdbx_description
1 polymer ?
#
loop_
_entity_poly.entity_id
_entity_poly.type
_entity_poly.pdbx_seq_one_letter_code
_entity_poly.pdbx_strand_id
1 'polypeptide(L)'
;MGVSEVRFECDMEKKAYLLLLLLGLAHVAIVTCDQEEKDPKEHHNNVDANEDEAEVEDETQVKDENGVLVLTDANFDIFVTDKDIVLLEFYAPWCGHCKQFAPEYEKIASALNQNDPPVPVAKIDATVATNIAGRYDISGYPTIKILKKGQPIDYDGARTQEALVAKVKEIAQPDWKPPPEATIVLTTDNFDEVVNNADIILVEFYAPWCGHCKKLAPEYEKAAQELSKRSPPIPLAKVDATVESSLGSKYGVTGFPTLKIFRKGKAFDYNGPREKYGIVDYMTEQAGPPSKQIQAVKQVHEFFRDGDDVGVLGVFSGEEDHAYQLYQDAANSLREDYKFYHTFSSEIFNSLKVSPGQLVVMQPEKFQSKYEAKKYILNFKDSTTADDIKQHITEHSLPLVGHRKSSNEAKRYSKRPLVVVYYSVDFSFDYRTATQYWRSKVLEVAKDFSEYTFAIANEDDYTSELKDLGLSDSGEEVNVAIFDASGKKYAKEPEELDSDGLRDFVTAFKKGKLKPIIKSQPVPKNNKGPVKVVVGKTFDQIVMDPESDVLIEFYAPWCGHCKSLEPIYNDLGKKYRSTQGLIIAKMDATANDISSDKYKVEGFPTIYFAPQNNKQNPIKFSGGNRDLEGFSKFIEEHAVKLKRKDEL
;
A
#
# COMPACT_ATOMS: atom_id res chain seq x y z
N MET A 1 45.65 -45.69 20.91
CA MET A 1 45.57 -47.07 21.43
C MET A 1 44.20 -47.23 22.07
N GLY A 2 43.41 -48.22 21.62
CA GLY A 2 42.08 -48.61 22.14
C GLY A 2 40.92 -47.82 21.51
N VAL A 3 40.12 -48.29 20.52
CA VAL A 3 39.23 -49.49 20.44
C VAL A 3 38.06 -49.34 21.44
N SER A 4 36.76 -49.44 21.16
CA SER A 4 35.92 -49.67 19.96
C SER A 4 34.45 -49.72 20.44
N GLU A 5 33.51 -49.56 19.50
CA GLU A 5 32.22 -50.28 19.30
C GLU A 5 31.25 -50.50 20.49
N VAL A 6 29.99 -50.05 20.41
CA VAL A 6 28.86 -50.49 19.54
C VAL A 6 28.36 -51.91 19.85
N ARG A 7 27.08 -52.04 20.27
CA ARG A 7 26.00 -52.91 19.71
C ARG A 7 24.78 -52.89 20.65
N PHE A 8 23.55 -52.57 20.19
CA PHE A 8 22.61 -53.25 19.28
C PHE A 8 21.80 -54.39 19.92
N GLU A 9 20.48 -54.22 19.92
CA GLU A 9 19.44 -55.24 19.67
C GLU A 9 18.47 -54.58 18.65
N CYS A 10 18.36 -54.97 17.37
CA CYS A 10 17.80 -56.19 16.73
C CYS A 10 16.32 -56.42 17.12
N ASP A 11 15.36 -56.76 16.26
CA ASP A 11 15.33 -57.11 14.83
C ASP A 11 13.86 -57.27 14.41
N MET A 12 13.56 -57.12 13.11
CA MET A 12 12.68 -57.99 12.30
C MET A 12 12.35 -57.34 10.94
N GLU A 13 13.25 -57.58 9.97
CA GLU A 13 13.04 -58.15 8.62
C GLU A 13 11.59 -58.47 8.15
N LYS A 14 11.17 -58.48 6.86
CA LYS A 14 11.84 -58.69 5.57
C LYS A 14 10.89 -58.40 4.36
N LYS A 15 11.54 -58.16 3.22
CA LYS A 15 11.14 -57.91 1.81
C LYS A 15 10.11 -58.83 1.10
N ALA A 16 9.48 -58.28 0.03
CA ALA A 16 9.47 -58.75 -1.39
C ALA A 16 8.11 -59.02 -2.11
N TYR A 17 8.12 -58.83 -3.45
CA TYR A 17 7.12 -59.10 -4.53
C TYR A 17 6.12 -57.96 -4.84
N LEU A 18 6.06 -57.27 -5.99
CA LEU A 18 6.25 -57.51 -7.45
C LEU A 18 5.08 -58.21 -8.18
N LEU A 19 4.40 -57.43 -9.05
CA LEU A 19 3.73 -57.74 -10.34
C LEU A 19 2.22 -58.12 -10.45
N LEU A 20 1.59 -57.57 -11.53
CA LEU A 20 0.39 -57.94 -12.33
C LEU A 20 -0.93 -57.16 -12.03
N LEU A 21 -1.40 -56.23 -12.89
CA LEU A 21 -2.06 -56.30 -14.23
C LEU A 21 -3.46 -56.97 -14.28
N LEU A 22 -4.48 -56.11 -14.52
CA LEU A 22 -5.70 -56.23 -15.34
C LEU A 22 -6.62 -57.48 -15.28
N LEU A 23 -7.91 -57.27 -14.95
CA LEU A 23 -9.14 -57.60 -15.71
C LEU A 23 -10.35 -57.91 -14.80
N GLY A 24 -11.52 -57.37 -15.14
CA GLY A 24 -12.80 -57.77 -14.54
C GLY A 24 -13.98 -56.85 -14.85
N LEU A 25 -14.52 -56.95 -16.07
CA LEU A 25 -15.81 -56.38 -16.50
C LEU A 25 -17.00 -57.22 -16.00
N ALA A 26 -18.14 -56.54 -15.83
CA ALA A 26 -19.52 -56.94 -16.17
C ALA A 26 -20.56 -57.31 -15.06
N HIS A 27 -21.54 -56.38 -14.95
CA HIS A 27 -23.02 -56.53 -15.02
C HIS A 27 -23.88 -57.01 -13.83
N VAL A 28 -24.90 -56.17 -13.49
CA VAL A 28 -26.39 -56.39 -13.48
C VAL A 28 -27.03 -55.09 -12.87
N ALA A 29 -27.67 -54.18 -13.64
CA ALA A 29 -29.10 -54.10 -14.07
C ALA A 29 -30.11 -53.87 -12.92
N ILE A 30 -31.20 -53.04 -12.93
CA ILE A 30 -31.99 -52.18 -13.86
C ILE A 30 -32.93 -51.33 -12.94
N VAL A 31 -33.40 -50.15 -13.38
CA VAL A 31 -34.83 -49.71 -13.48
C VAL A 31 -34.90 -48.20 -13.81
N THR A 32 -35.52 -47.91 -14.96
CA THR A 32 -35.97 -46.59 -15.46
C THR A 32 -37.50 -46.63 -15.65
N CYS A 33 -38.16 -45.47 -15.56
CA CYS A 33 -39.48 -45.13 -16.12
C CYS A 33 -39.41 -43.64 -16.52
N ASP A 34 -39.52 -43.23 -17.81
CA ASP A 34 -40.70 -43.11 -18.70
C ASP A 34 -41.53 -41.82 -18.43
N GLN A 35 -42.07 -41.00 -19.33
CA GLN A 35 -42.05 -40.69 -20.80
C GLN A 35 -42.66 -39.27 -20.96
N GLU A 36 -42.53 -38.52 -22.07
CA GLU A 36 -43.50 -38.30 -23.18
C GLU A 36 -43.18 -36.88 -23.75
N GLU A 37 -43.39 -36.42 -25.00
CA GLU A 37 -44.03 -36.90 -26.24
C GLU A 37 -43.62 -35.98 -27.43
N LYS A 38 -43.80 -36.46 -28.68
CA LYS A 38 -43.73 -35.73 -29.98
C LYS A 38 -45.09 -35.11 -30.33
N ASP A 39 -45.27 -34.09 -31.18
CA ASP A 39 -45.16 -33.98 -32.67
C ASP A 39 -45.83 -32.61 -33.08
N PRO A 40 -46.00 -32.15 -34.35
CA PRO A 40 -45.40 -32.49 -35.66
C PRO A 40 -44.96 -31.27 -36.51
N LYS A 41 -44.46 -31.60 -37.71
CA LYS A 41 -43.86 -30.83 -38.82
C LYS A 41 -44.75 -29.77 -39.51
N GLU A 42 -44.11 -28.75 -40.11
CA GLU A 42 -44.36 -28.37 -41.52
C GLU A 42 -43.16 -27.67 -42.19
N HIS A 43 -43.09 -27.84 -43.51
CA HIS A 43 -42.00 -27.63 -44.47
C HIS A 43 -41.79 -26.18 -44.94
N HIS A 44 -40.54 -25.79 -45.25
CA HIS A 44 -40.08 -25.46 -46.63
C HIS A 44 -38.61 -24.97 -46.69
N ASN A 45 -37.79 -25.71 -47.45
CA ASN A 45 -36.76 -25.34 -48.47
C ASN A 45 -36.02 -24.00 -48.32
N ASN A 46 -34.72 -23.80 -48.56
CA ASN A 46 -33.69 -24.40 -49.43
C ASN A 46 -32.40 -23.56 -49.09
N VAL A 47 -31.14 -24.03 -49.09
CA VAL A 47 -30.25 -24.33 -50.23
C VAL A 47 -28.93 -24.87 -49.65
N ASP A 48 -28.33 -25.79 -50.40
CA ASP A 48 -27.05 -26.50 -50.27
C ASP A 48 -25.85 -25.74 -49.66
N ALA A 49 -25.09 -26.44 -48.82
CA ALA A 49 -23.72 -26.10 -48.45
C ALA A 49 -22.77 -27.20 -48.95
N ASN A 50 -21.80 -26.80 -49.77
CA ASN A 50 -20.71 -27.62 -50.26
C ASN A 50 -19.87 -28.19 -49.11
N GLU A 51 -19.54 -29.47 -49.20
CA GLU A 51 -18.50 -30.13 -48.43
C GLU A 51 -17.13 -29.70 -48.96
N ASP A 52 -16.40 -28.91 -48.17
CA ASP A 52 -14.94 -28.81 -48.26
C ASP A 52 -14.37 -29.59 -47.06
N GLU A 53 -13.75 -30.75 -47.33
CA GLU A 53 -13.01 -31.53 -46.35
C GLU A 53 -11.76 -30.73 -45.89
N ALA A 54 -11.76 -30.25 -44.65
CA ALA A 54 -10.58 -29.65 -44.02
C ALA A 54 -9.74 -30.75 -43.35
N GLU A 55 -8.47 -30.86 -43.75
CA GLU A 55 -7.45 -31.70 -43.11
C GLU A 55 -7.27 -31.29 -41.63
N VAL A 56 -7.28 -32.26 -40.71
CA VAL A 56 -7.00 -32.04 -39.28
C VAL A 56 -5.48 -32.04 -39.08
N GLU A 57 -4.86 -30.88 -38.89
CA GLU A 57 -3.43 -30.76 -38.56
C GLU A 57 -3.13 -31.32 -37.16
N ASP A 58 -2.06 -32.11 -37.03
CA ASP A 58 -1.56 -32.63 -35.74
C ASP A 58 -0.90 -31.49 -34.92
N GLU A 59 -1.58 -31.02 -33.88
CA GLU A 59 -1.14 -29.92 -33.00
C GLU A 59 0.16 -30.22 -32.22
N THR A 60 0.66 -31.46 -32.23
CA THR A 60 1.91 -31.85 -31.55
C THR A 60 3.17 -31.62 -32.38
N GLN A 61 3.05 -31.34 -33.68
CA GLN A 61 4.19 -31.08 -34.55
C GLN A 61 4.82 -29.70 -34.30
N VAL A 62 6.15 -29.64 -34.19
CA VAL A 62 6.89 -28.36 -34.12
C VAL A 62 7.10 -27.83 -35.53
N LYS A 63 6.50 -26.68 -35.85
CA LYS A 63 6.68 -25.99 -37.14
C LYS A 63 7.98 -25.18 -37.13
N ASP A 64 8.66 -25.10 -38.27
CA ASP A 64 9.84 -24.24 -38.47
C ASP A 64 9.46 -23.11 -39.44
N GLU A 65 9.70 -21.87 -39.01
CA GLU A 65 9.52 -20.68 -39.84
C GLU A 65 10.85 -19.92 -39.91
N ASN A 66 11.55 -20.05 -41.04
CA ASN A 66 12.84 -19.40 -41.32
C ASN A 66 13.92 -19.70 -40.25
N GLY A 67 13.96 -20.94 -39.75
CA GLY A 67 14.89 -21.37 -38.70
C GLY A 67 14.46 -21.02 -37.28
N VAL A 68 13.28 -20.40 -37.10
CA VAL A 68 12.66 -20.15 -35.80
C VAL A 68 11.54 -21.16 -35.58
N LEU A 69 11.65 -21.93 -34.50
CA LEU A 69 10.68 -22.98 -34.15
C LEU A 69 9.41 -22.37 -33.54
N VAL A 70 8.23 -22.82 -33.94
CA VAL A 70 6.95 -22.36 -33.38
C VAL A 70 6.49 -23.33 -32.31
N LEU A 71 6.47 -22.86 -31.06
CA LEU A 71 6.01 -23.67 -29.93
C LEU A 71 4.63 -23.23 -29.45
N THR A 72 3.83 -24.23 -29.05
CA THR A 72 2.46 -24.11 -28.56
C THR A 72 2.34 -24.83 -27.21
N ASP A 73 1.22 -24.62 -26.51
CA ASP A 73 0.92 -25.34 -25.26
C ASP A 73 0.99 -26.87 -25.42
N ALA A 74 0.72 -27.40 -26.62
CA ALA A 74 0.71 -28.84 -26.91
C ALA A 74 2.11 -29.45 -27.11
N ASN A 75 3.06 -28.71 -27.66
CA ASN A 75 4.35 -29.25 -28.08
C ASN A 75 5.55 -28.76 -27.25
N PHE A 76 5.40 -27.69 -26.47
CA PHE A 76 6.50 -27.03 -25.77
C PHE A 76 7.25 -27.96 -24.81
N ASP A 77 6.52 -28.62 -23.91
CA ASP A 77 7.13 -29.46 -22.87
C ASP A 77 7.89 -30.63 -23.46
N ILE A 78 7.33 -31.27 -24.49
CA ILE A 78 7.98 -32.34 -25.24
C ILE A 78 9.27 -31.82 -25.89
N PHE A 79 9.20 -30.64 -26.53
CA PHE A 79 10.33 -30.05 -27.23
C PHE A 79 11.49 -29.69 -26.29
N VAL A 80 11.21 -29.06 -25.14
CA VAL A 80 12.26 -28.53 -24.26
C VAL A 80 12.88 -29.57 -23.32
N THR A 81 12.24 -30.72 -23.09
CA THR A 81 12.64 -31.70 -22.06
C THR A 81 14.10 -32.15 -22.19
N ASP A 82 14.57 -32.42 -23.41
CA ASP A 82 15.92 -32.94 -23.67
C ASP A 82 16.91 -31.86 -24.15
N LYS A 83 16.55 -30.58 -24.03
CA LYS A 83 17.38 -29.47 -24.50
C LYS A 83 18.18 -28.87 -23.35
N ASP A 84 19.49 -28.81 -23.52
CA ASP A 84 20.37 -28.12 -22.56
C ASP A 84 20.11 -26.62 -22.56
N ILE A 85 19.90 -26.00 -23.72
CA ILE A 85 19.63 -24.57 -23.83
C ILE A 85 18.66 -24.28 -24.98
N VAL A 86 17.70 -23.37 -24.78
CA VAL A 86 16.77 -22.88 -25.80
C VAL A 86 16.57 -21.36 -25.64
N LEU A 87 16.62 -20.61 -26.74
CA LEU A 87 16.24 -19.19 -26.76
C LEU A 87 14.76 -19.07 -27.13
N LEU A 88 13.98 -18.35 -26.32
CA LEU A 88 12.53 -18.20 -26.46
C LEU A 88 12.15 -16.73 -26.68
N GLU A 89 11.35 -16.45 -27.70
CA GLU A 89 10.62 -15.19 -27.87
C GLU A 89 9.13 -15.41 -27.61
N PHE A 90 8.58 -14.67 -26.64
CA PHE A 90 7.14 -14.56 -26.45
C PHE A 90 6.62 -13.31 -27.14
N TYR A 91 5.77 -13.48 -28.15
CA TYR A 91 5.27 -12.39 -28.98
C TYR A 91 3.74 -12.36 -29.06
N ALA A 92 3.21 -11.31 -29.69
CA ALA A 92 1.81 -11.21 -30.10
C ALA A 92 1.72 -10.82 -31.59
N PRO A 93 0.82 -11.39 -32.40
CA PRO A 93 0.74 -11.11 -33.84
C PRO A 93 0.47 -9.65 -34.19
N TRP A 94 -0.17 -8.90 -33.29
CA TRP A 94 -0.49 -7.48 -33.45
C TRP A 94 0.58 -6.53 -32.90
N CYS A 95 1.62 -7.04 -32.23
CA CYS A 95 2.67 -6.25 -31.62
C CYS A 95 3.66 -5.68 -32.65
N GLY A 96 3.69 -4.35 -32.81
CA GLY A 96 4.58 -3.67 -33.76
C GLY A 96 6.08 -3.91 -33.50
N HIS A 97 6.50 -3.91 -32.23
CA HIS A 97 7.89 -4.21 -31.85
C HIS A 97 8.30 -5.64 -32.19
N CYS A 98 7.37 -6.59 -32.09
CA CYS A 98 7.60 -8.00 -32.41
C CYS A 98 7.78 -8.17 -33.93
N LYS A 99 6.91 -7.54 -34.73
CA LYS A 99 7.06 -7.52 -36.20
C LYS A 99 8.38 -6.89 -36.66
N GLN A 100 8.82 -5.83 -35.98
CA GLN A 100 10.10 -5.18 -36.28
C GLN A 100 11.30 -6.05 -35.85
N PHE A 101 11.15 -6.84 -34.79
CA PHE A 101 12.21 -7.71 -34.27
C PHE A 101 12.33 -9.03 -35.04
N ALA A 102 11.25 -9.54 -35.64
CA ALA A 102 11.25 -10.84 -36.32
C ALA A 102 12.39 -11.06 -37.33
N PRO A 103 12.73 -10.12 -38.25
CA PRO A 103 13.86 -10.31 -39.17
C PRO A 103 15.21 -10.39 -38.46
N GLU A 104 15.36 -9.71 -37.32
CA GLU A 104 16.58 -9.78 -36.51
C GLU A 104 16.63 -11.11 -35.72
N TYR A 105 15.48 -11.60 -35.26
CA TYR A 105 15.36 -12.88 -34.57
C TYR A 105 15.67 -14.08 -35.49
N GLU A 106 15.31 -14.01 -36.77
CA GLU A 106 15.70 -14.99 -37.79
C GLU A 106 17.24 -15.03 -38.01
N LYS A 107 17.91 -13.87 -37.98
CA LYS A 107 19.39 -13.81 -38.03
C LYS A 107 20.01 -14.41 -36.77
N ILE A 108 19.43 -14.15 -35.59
CA ILE A 108 19.85 -14.75 -34.32
C ILE A 108 19.72 -16.27 -34.39
N ALA A 109 18.60 -16.79 -34.89
CA ALA A 109 18.39 -18.22 -35.11
C ALA A 109 19.43 -18.81 -36.04
N SER A 110 19.69 -18.16 -37.17
CA SER A 110 20.73 -18.56 -38.12
C SER A 110 22.13 -18.63 -37.49
N ALA A 111 22.49 -17.65 -36.65
CA ALA A 111 23.78 -17.59 -35.97
C ALA A 111 23.92 -18.61 -34.83
N LEU A 112 22.85 -18.87 -34.08
CA LEU A 112 22.81 -19.83 -32.98
C LEU A 112 22.71 -21.29 -33.47
N ASN A 113 22.15 -21.52 -34.65
CA ASN A 113 22.17 -22.82 -35.31
C ASN A 113 23.58 -23.24 -35.76
N GLN A 114 24.48 -22.26 -35.99
CA GLN A 114 25.90 -22.50 -36.28
C GLN A 114 26.75 -22.72 -35.02
N ASN A 115 26.15 -22.65 -33.82
CA ASN A 115 26.85 -22.97 -32.58
C ASN A 115 27.15 -24.48 -32.49
N ASP A 116 28.15 -24.87 -31.70
CA ASP A 116 28.43 -26.28 -31.41
C ASP A 116 28.33 -26.51 -29.89
N PRO A 117 27.28 -27.22 -29.40
CA PRO A 117 26.13 -27.72 -30.15
C PRO A 117 25.17 -26.60 -30.60
N PRO A 118 24.36 -26.82 -31.65
CA PRO A 118 23.36 -25.83 -32.09
C PRO A 118 22.39 -25.46 -30.97
N VAL A 119 22.10 -24.16 -30.82
CA VAL A 119 21.12 -23.68 -29.84
C VAL A 119 19.77 -23.43 -30.55
N PRO A 120 18.71 -24.18 -30.21
CA PRO A 120 17.39 -23.94 -30.78
C PRO A 120 16.84 -22.57 -30.40
N VAL A 121 16.21 -21.92 -31.36
CA VAL A 121 15.56 -20.63 -31.21
C VAL A 121 14.09 -20.80 -31.55
N ALA A 122 13.21 -20.37 -30.64
CA ALA A 122 11.78 -20.61 -30.76
C ALA A 122 10.96 -19.37 -30.43
N LYS A 123 9.81 -19.24 -31.07
CA LYS A 123 8.82 -18.20 -30.81
C LYS A 123 7.50 -18.83 -30.35
N ILE A 124 6.83 -18.13 -29.44
CA ILE A 124 5.56 -18.52 -28.85
C ILE A 124 4.59 -17.36 -28.98
N ASP A 125 3.46 -17.59 -29.65
CA ASP A 125 2.34 -16.65 -29.61
C ASP A 125 1.68 -16.72 -28.24
N ALA A 126 2.08 -15.80 -27.36
CA ALA A 126 1.62 -15.74 -25.99
C ALA A 126 0.17 -15.23 -25.86
N THR A 127 -0.49 -14.86 -26.98
CA THR A 127 -1.94 -14.55 -26.99
C THR A 127 -2.80 -15.79 -27.14
N VAL A 128 -2.22 -16.90 -27.61
CA VAL A 128 -2.89 -18.20 -27.78
C VAL A 128 -2.36 -19.23 -26.78
N ALA A 129 -1.04 -19.34 -26.63
CA ALA A 129 -0.37 -20.26 -25.70
C ALA A 129 -0.40 -19.73 -24.25
N THR A 130 -1.62 -19.60 -23.70
CA THR A 130 -1.86 -18.95 -22.41
C THR A 130 -1.29 -19.73 -21.22
N ASN A 131 -1.15 -21.06 -21.31
CA ASN A 131 -0.57 -21.84 -20.22
C ASN A 131 0.93 -21.59 -20.10
N ILE A 132 1.67 -21.64 -21.21
CA ILE A 132 3.10 -21.32 -21.21
C ILE A 132 3.32 -19.85 -20.86
N ALA A 133 2.51 -18.93 -21.44
CA ALA A 133 2.59 -17.51 -21.13
C ALA A 133 2.38 -17.23 -19.63
N GLY A 134 1.42 -17.89 -18.99
CA GLY A 134 1.22 -17.82 -17.55
C GLY A 134 2.38 -18.43 -16.77
N ARG A 135 2.88 -19.61 -17.17
CA ARG A 135 4.00 -20.30 -16.52
C ARG A 135 5.27 -19.47 -16.48
N TYR A 136 5.57 -18.74 -17.55
CA TYR A 136 6.75 -17.88 -17.65
C TYR A 136 6.46 -16.40 -17.33
N ASP A 137 5.24 -16.10 -16.87
CA ASP A 137 4.76 -14.77 -16.48
C ASP A 137 5.04 -13.69 -17.53
N ILE A 138 4.50 -13.91 -18.72
CA ILE A 138 4.62 -13.00 -19.86
C ILE A 138 3.58 -11.90 -19.75
N SER A 139 4.04 -10.68 -19.46
CA SER A 139 3.19 -9.50 -19.28
C SER A 139 3.42 -8.39 -20.33
N GLY A 140 4.31 -8.64 -21.30
CA GLY A 140 4.64 -7.71 -22.37
C GLY A 140 5.32 -8.42 -23.54
N TYR A 141 5.35 -7.76 -24.70
CA TYR A 141 5.84 -8.34 -25.94
C TYR A 141 6.78 -7.37 -26.70
N PRO A 142 7.85 -7.88 -27.35
CA PRO A 142 8.38 -9.23 -27.21
C PRO A 142 9.09 -9.40 -25.86
N THR A 143 8.93 -10.56 -25.22
CA THR A 143 9.70 -10.96 -24.02
C THR A 143 10.66 -12.08 -24.41
N ILE A 144 11.94 -11.93 -24.07
CA ILE A 144 12.97 -12.91 -24.42
C ILE A 144 13.43 -13.66 -23.18
N LYS A 145 13.45 -14.99 -23.25
CA LYS A 145 13.94 -15.87 -22.18
C LYS A 145 14.94 -16.87 -22.71
N ILE A 146 15.94 -17.20 -21.90
CA ILE A 146 16.91 -18.25 -22.18
C ILE A 146 16.64 -19.39 -21.22
N LEU A 147 16.19 -20.53 -21.74
CA LEU A 147 15.90 -21.72 -20.95
C LEU A 147 17.18 -22.57 -20.88
N LYS A 148 17.86 -22.66 -19.74
CA LYS A 148 19.03 -23.53 -19.52
C LYS A 148 18.64 -24.69 -18.61
N LYS A 149 18.65 -25.93 -19.13
CA LYS A 149 18.23 -27.15 -18.41
C LYS A 149 16.87 -26.99 -17.72
N GLY A 150 15.90 -26.41 -18.43
CA GLY A 150 14.56 -26.11 -17.90
C GLY A 150 14.47 -24.88 -16.99
N GLN A 151 15.58 -24.24 -16.62
CA GLN A 151 15.56 -22.99 -15.82
C GLN A 151 15.45 -21.76 -16.73
N PRO A 152 14.42 -20.91 -16.58
CA PRO A 152 14.30 -19.68 -17.35
C PRO A 152 15.21 -18.58 -16.80
N ILE A 153 15.91 -17.90 -17.71
CA ILE A 153 16.73 -16.73 -17.45
C ILE A 153 16.16 -15.58 -18.28
N ASP A 154 15.78 -14.49 -17.61
CA ASP A 154 15.25 -13.30 -18.28
C ASP A 154 16.37 -12.55 -19.03
N TYR A 155 16.05 -12.05 -20.23
CA TYR A 155 16.95 -11.23 -21.02
C TYR A 155 16.40 -9.80 -21.17
N ASP A 156 17.03 -8.87 -20.45
CA ASP A 156 16.70 -7.44 -20.49
C ASP A 156 17.68 -6.60 -21.33
N GLY A 157 18.59 -7.26 -22.05
CA GLY A 157 19.61 -6.61 -22.88
C GLY A 157 19.08 -6.03 -24.20
N ALA A 158 19.98 -5.48 -25.01
CA ALA A 158 19.64 -4.96 -26.32
C ALA A 158 19.17 -6.09 -27.27
N ARG A 159 18.07 -5.89 -27.98
CA ARG A 159 17.50 -6.86 -28.92
C ARG A 159 18.21 -6.82 -30.29
N THR A 160 19.54 -6.94 -30.29
CA THR A 160 20.36 -7.06 -31.50
C THR A 160 20.98 -8.45 -31.60
N GLN A 161 21.36 -8.85 -32.81
CA GLN A 161 22.02 -10.13 -33.02
C GLN A 161 23.25 -10.31 -32.13
N GLU A 162 24.13 -9.30 -32.04
CA GLU A 162 25.38 -9.39 -31.29
C GLU A 162 25.13 -9.61 -29.79
N ALA A 163 24.22 -8.82 -29.20
CA ALA A 163 23.99 -8.83 -27.76
C ALA A 163 23.27 -10.12 -27.31
N LEU A 164 22.30 -10.62 -28.08
CA LEU A 164 21.59 -11.86 -27.77
C LEU A 164 22.47 -13.10 -28.00
N VAL A 165 23.18 -13.17 -29.13
CA VAL A 165 24.08 -14.30 -29.42
C VAL A 165 25.20 -14.38 -28.38
N ALA A 166 25.81 -13.25 -28.00
CA ALA A 166 26.84 -13.24 -26.97
C ALA A 166 26.33 -13.78 -25.64
N LYS A 167 25.14 -13.35 -25.20
CA LYS A 167 24.56 -13.78 -23.92
C LYS A 167 24.14 -15.25 -23.92
N VAL A 168 23.54 -15.73 -25.02
CA VAL A 168 23.19 -17.14 -25.16
C VAL A 168 24.44 -18.01 -25.16
N LYS A 169 25.52 -17.61 -25.87
CA LYS A 169 26.79 -18.36 -25.88
C LYS A 169 27.48 -18.38 -24.52
N GLU A 170 27.40 -17.30 -23.75
CA GLU A 170 27.87 -17.26 -22.35
C GLU A 170 27.15 -18.31 -21.50
N ILE A 171 25.81 -18.34 -21.55
CA ILE A 171 24.97 -19.27 -20.77
C ILE A 171 25.08 -20.72 -21.30
N ALA A 172 25.38 -20.90 -22.59
CA ALA A 172 25.56 -22.20 -23.21
C ALA A 172 26.80 -22.94 -22.69
N GLN A 173 27.78 -22.26 -22.08
CA GLN A 173 29.01 -22.90 -21.59
C GLN A 173 28.67 -24.05 -20.61
N PRO A 174 29.32 -25.23 -20.72
CA PRO A 174 29.02 -26.38 -19.87
C PRO A 174 29.21 -26.15 -18.37
N ASP A 175 30.13 -25.26 -18.02
CA ASP A 175 30.47 -24.85 -16.65
C ASP A 175 29.74 -23.59 -16.19
N TRP A 176 28.89 -23.00 -17.04
CA TRP A 176 28.06 -21.88 -16.65
C TRP A 176 27.16 -22.27 -15.48
N LYS A 177 27.24 -21.47 -14.41
CA LYS A 177 26.35 -21.54 -13.26
C LYS A 177 25.68 -20.20 -13.12
N PRO A 178 24.42 -20.15 -12.66
CA PRO A 178 23.84 -18.90 -12.25
C PRO A 178 24.74 -18.26 -11.18
N PRO A 179 24.85 -16.91 -11.14
CA PRO A 179 25.59 -16.24 -10.09
C PRO A 179 25.12 -16.74 -8.72
N PRO A 180 26.04 -17.02 -7.77
CA PRO A 180 25.63 -17.40 -6.43
C PRO A 180 24.80 -16.27 -5.82
N GLU A 181 23.63 -16.62 -5.31
CA GLU A 181 22.78 -15.67 -4.60
C GLU A 181 23.44 -15.35 -3.24
N ALA A 182 23.64 -14.07 -2.96
CA ALA A 182 24.05 -13.55 -1.66
C ALA A 182 22.90 -13.54 -0.65
N THR A 183 21.66 -13.66 -1.14
CA THR A 183 20.47 -13.82 -0.32
C THR A 183 20.33 -15.26 0.19
N ILE A 184 19.98 -15.40 1.47
CA ILE A 184 19.71 -16.70 2.11
C ILE A 184 18.28 -17.12 1.78
N VAL A 185 18.09 -18.33 1.24
CA VAL A 185 16.76 -18.90 1.06
C VAL A 185 16.29 -19.52 2.38
N LEU A 186 15.19 -19.00 2.91
CA LEU A 186 14.58 -19.49 4.13
C LEU A 186 13.33 -20.32 3.82
N THR A 187 13.24 -21.45 4.52
CA THR A 187 12.09 -22.37 4.53
C THR A 187 11.64 -22.59 5.96
N THR A 188 10.49 -23.22 6.17
CA THR A 188 10.02 -23.56 7.53
C THR A 188 11.08 -24.33 8.34
N ASP A 189 11.92 -25.14 7.70
CA ASP A 189 12.94 -25.98 8.36
C ASP A 189 14.12 -25.19 8.95
N ASN A 190 14.54 -24.09 8.31
CA ASN A 190 15.74 -23.34 8.71
C ASN A 190 15.44 -21.94 9.26
N PHE A 191 14.19 -21.46 9.13
CA PHE A 191 13.85 -20.06 9.40
C PHE A 191 14.20 -19.65 10.83
N ASP A 192 13.70 -20.39 11.82
CA ASP A 192 13.86 -20.02 13.23
C ASP A 192 15.35 -20.06 13.64
N GLU A 193 16.14 -21.04 13.16
CA GLU A 193 17.57 -21.10 13.46
C GLU A 193 18.32 -19.89 12.89
N VAL A 194 18.12 -19.57 11.61
CA VAL A 194 18.85 -18.46 10.95
C VAL A 194 18.46 -17.13 11.57
N VAL A 195 17.16 -16.91 11.78
CA VAL A 195 16.63 -15.62 12.23
C VAL A 195 16.87 -15.37 13.72
N ASN A 196 16.89 -16.41 14.57
CA ASN A 196 17.21 -16.27 15.98
C ASN A 196 18.70 -16.01 16.24
N ASN A 197 19.58 -16.56 15.40
CA ASN A 197 21.03 -16.40 15.53
C ASN A 197 21.57 -15.10 14.90
N ALA A 198 20.78 -14.42 14.07
CA ALA A 198 21.18 -13.14 13.48
C ALA A 198 20.92 -11.97 14.44
N ASP A 199 21.95 -11.14 14.69
CA ASP A 199 21.77 -9.87 15.41
C ASP A 199 20.79 -8.95 14.69
N ILE A 200 20.88 -8.92 13.36
CA ILE A 200 19.91 -8.27 12.47
C ILE A 200 19.91 -8.98 11.11
N ILE A 201 18.74 -9.30 10.58
CA ILE A 201 18.56 -9.87 9.23
C ILE A 201 17.34 -9.22 8.57
N LEU A 202 17.44 -8.91 7.27
CA LEU A 202 16.29 -8.48 6.48
C LEU A 202 15.74 -9.69 5.71
N VAL A 203 14.45 -9.93 5.80
CA VAL A 203 13.77 -11.05 5.12
C VAL A 203 12.72 -10.50 4.17
N GLU A 204 12.81 -10.92 2.90
CA GLU A 204 11.80 -10.68 1.87
C GLU A 204 10.81 -11.84 1.81
N PHE A 205 9.54 -11.57 2.09
CA PHE A 205 8.45 -12.49 1.75
C PHE A 205 7.92 -12.10 0.37
N TYR A 206 8.08 -13.01 -0.59
CA TYR A 206 7.76 -12.75 -2.00
C TYR A 206 6.87 -13.84 -2.60
N ALA A 207 6.39 -13.57 -3.82
CA ALA A 207 5.81 -14.55 -4.71
C ALA A 207 6.48 -14.45 -6.09
N PRO A 208 6.79 -15.57 -6.76
CA PRO A 208 7.58 -15.57 -7.99
C PRO A 208 6.88 -14.88 -9.18
N TRP A 209 5.55 -14.82 -9.17
CA TRP A 209 4.72 -14.15 -10.18
C TRP A 209 4.48 -12.66 -9.88
N CYS A 210 4.93 -12.14 -8.73
CA CYS A 210 4.67 -10.75 -8.37
C CYS A 210 5.64 -9.81 -9.09
N GLY A 211 5.14 -8.96 -9.99
CA GLY A 211 5.95 -7.98 -10.73
C GLY A 211 6.76 -7.04 -9.84
N HIS A 212 6.23 -6.63 -8.67
CA HIS A 212 7.00 -5.82 -7.71
C HIS A 212 8.15 -6.60 -7.06
N CYS A 213 8.00 -7.90 -6.82
CA CYS A 213 9.08 -8.75 -6.32
C CYS A 213 10.16 -8.93 -7.38
N LYS A 214 9.78 -9.18 -8.62
CA LYS A 214 10.72 -9.27 -9.75
C LYS A 214 11.56 -8.01 -9.92
N LYS A 215 10.94 -6.84 -9.76
CA LYS A 215 11.64 -5.55 -9.80
C LYS A 215 12.60 -5.38 -8.62
N LEU A 216 12.23 -5.88 -7.43
CA LEU A 216 13.05 -5.80 -6.22
C LEU A 216 14.23 -6.77 -6.23
N ALA A 217 14.04 -8.00 -6.73
CA ALA A 217 15.04 -9.06 -6.73
C ALA A 217 16.47 -8.62 -7.11
N PRO A 218 16.72 -7.91 -8.25
CA PRO A 218 18.07 -7.47 -8.58
C PRO A 218 18.64 -6.39 -7.63
N GLU A 219 17.80 -5.53 -7.06
CA GLU A 219 18.22 -4.52 -6.10
C GLU A 219 18.52 -5.13 -4.72
N TYR A 220 17.70 -6.10 -4.31
CA TYR A 220 17.83 -6.83 -3.06
C TYR A 220 19.10 -7.70 -3.04
N GLU A 221 19.39 -8.39 -4.16
CA GLU A 221 20.59 -9.20 -4.33
C GLU A 221 21.87 -8.34 -4.29
N LYS A 222 21.88 -7.19 -4.99
CA LYS A 222 22.99 -6.22 -4.91
C LYS A 222 23.16 -5.66 -3.49
N ALA A 223 22.07 -5.43 -2.76
CA ALA A 223 22.13 -4.97 -1.38
C ALA A 223 22.71 -6.04 -0.45
N ALA A 224 22.33 -7.31 -0.63
CA ALA A 224 22.86 -8.45 0.12
C ALA A 224 24.38 -8.60 -0.08
N GLN A 225 24.83 -8.48 -1.33
CA GLN A 225 26.26 -8.48 -1.66
C GLN A 225 27.04 -7.34 -1.01
N GLU A 226 26.45 -6.15 -0.89
CA GLU A 226 27.14 -5.02 -0.26
C GLU A 226 27.16 -5.14 1.27
N LEU A 227 26.03 -5.53 1.86
CA LEU A 227 25.86 -5.66 3.30
C LEU A 227 26.64 -6.84 3.90
N SER A 228 26.87 -7.91 3.13
CA SER A 228 27.71 -9.04 3.54
C SER A 228 29.20 -8.68 3.66
N LYS A 229 29.67 -7.60 3.03
CA LYS A 229 31.08 -7.15 3.13
C LYS A 229 31.38 -6.38 4.42
N ARG A 230 30.36 -6.07 5.21
CA ARG A 230 30.52 -5.30 6.45
C ARG A 230 31.09 -6.15 7.58
N SER A 231 31.54 -5.46 8.63
CA SER A 231 31.94 -6.05 9.89
C SER A 231 31.16 -5.39 11.04
N PRO A 232 30.17 -6.07 11.66
CA PRO A 232 29.64 -7.40 11.28
C PRO A 232 28.82 -7.36 9.97
N PRO A 233 28.68 -8.50 9.26
CA PRO A 233 27.85 -8.59 8.06
C PRO A 233 26.36 -8.48 8.43
N ILE A 234 25.56 -7.89 7.54
CA ILE A 234 24.09 -7.91 7.67
C ILE A 234 23.53 -8.86 6.60
N PRO A 235 23.04 -10.05 7.00
CA PRO A 235 22.42 -10.97 6.06
C PRO A 235 21.09 -10.44 5.54
N LEU A 236 20.83 -10.74 4.27
CA LEU A 236 19.53 -10.61 3.62
C LEU A 236 19.04 -12.01 3.26
N ALA A 237 17.75 -12.24 3.42
CA ALA A 237 17.10 -13.51 3.16
C ALA A 237 15.80 -13.31 2.38
N LYS A 238 15.31 -14.40 1.78
CA LYS A 238 14.03 -14.44 1.08
C LYS A 238 13.27 -15.73 1.41
N VAL A 239 11.94 -15.60 1.45
CA VAL A 239 10.96 -16.67 1.67
C VAL A 239 9.95 -16.59 0.54
N ASP A 240 9.81 -17.67 -0.24
CA ASP A 240 8.68 -17.82 -1.15
C ASP A 240 7.43 -18.15 -0.32
N ALA A 241 6.61 -17.14 -0.05
CA ALA A 241 5.43 -17.29 0.78
C ALA A 241 4.27 -18.02 0.07
N THR A 242 4.41 -18.33 -1.22
CA THR A 242 3.46 -19.18 -1.94
C THR A 242 3.69 -20.67 -1.65
N VAL A 243 4.93 -21.02 -1.30
CA VAL A 243 5.33 -22.36 -0.85
C VAL A 243 5.26 -22.43 0.68
N GLU A 244 5.91 -21.48 1.36
CA GLU A 244 6.03 -21.41 2.81
C GLU A 244 4.88 -20.58 3.45
N SER A 245 3.65 -20.95 3.11
CA SER A 245 2.43 -20.21 3.50
C SER A 245 2.25 -20.05 5.02
N SER A 246 2.76 -20.99 5.81
CA SER A 246 2.78 -20.94 7.28
C SER A 246 3.62 -19.77 7.81
N LEU A 247 4.80 -19.55 7.24
CA LEU A 247 5.68 -18.42 7.58
C LEU A 247 5.04 -17.09 7.18
N GLY A 248 4.47 -17.01 5.97
CA GLY A 248 3.73 -15.82 5.53
C GLY A 248 2.59 -15.47 6.48
N SER A 249 1.81 -16.46 6.91
CA SER A 249 0.71 -16.28 7.87
C SER A 249 1.21 -15.89 9.27
N LYS A 250 2.26 -16.56 9.78
CA LYS A 250 2.87 -16.30 11.10
C LYS A 250 3.28 -14.83 11.26
N TYR A 251 3.78 -14.21 10.18
CA TYR A 251 4.25 -12.83 10.20
C TYR A 251 3.27 -11.84 9.56
N GLY A 252 2.03 -12.25 9.24
CA GLY A 252 0.98 -11.34 8.75
C GLY A 252 1.25 -10.76 7.37
N VAL A 253 1.84 -11.54 6.46
CA VAL A 253 2.10 -11.13 5.08
C VAL A 253 0.78 -11.15 4.28
N THR A 254 0.26 -9.97 3.95
CA THR A 254 -0.98 -9.81 3.17
C THR A 254 -0.77 -9.36 1.72
N GLY A 255 0.49 -9.14 1.33
CA GLY A 255 0.85 -8.69 0.00
C GLY A 255 2.35 -8.81 -0.26
N PHE A 256 2.74 -8.74 -1.54
CA PHE A 256 4.12 -8.97 -1.95
C PHE A 256 4.72 -7.78 -2.73
N PRO A 257 6.03 -7.49 -2.56
CA PRO A 257 6.90 -8.03 -1.52
C PRO A 257 6.59 -7.38 -0.17
N THR A 258 6.69 -8.18 0.90
CA THR A 258 6.70 -7.71 2.29
C THR A 258 8.11 -7.92 2.86
N LEU A 259 8.74 -6.83 3.30
CA LEU A 259 10.06 -6.86 3.92
C LEU A 259 9.93 -6.77 5.44
N LYS A 260 10.65 -7.61 6.18
CA LYS A 260 10.70 -7.56 7.64
C LYS A 260 12.13 -7.64 8.13
N ILE A 261 12.45 -6.80 9.11
CA ILE A 261 13.69 -6.89 9.85
C ILE A 261 13.47 -7.84 11.01
N PHE A 262 14.40 -8.75 11.23
CA PHE A 262 14.43 -9.54 12.45
C PHE A 262 15.68 -9.23 13.24
N ARG A 263 15.54 -9.15 14.55
CA ARG A 263 16.65 -8.99 15.51
C ARG A 263 16.52 -10.09 16.54
N LYS A 264 17.44 -11.07 16.52
CA LYS A 264 17.41 -12.21 17.44
C LYS A 264 16.02 -12.86 17.52
N GLY A 265 15.43 -13.15 16.37
CA GLY A 265 14.09 -13.77 16.28
C GLY A 265 12.90 -12.81 16.27
N LYS A 266 13.05 -11.59 16.79
CA LYS A 266 11.94 -10.64 16.91
C LYS A 266 11.74 -9.86 15.62
N ALA A 267 10.52 -9.90 15.08
CA ALA A 267 10.16 -9.26 13.83
C ALA A 267 9.80 -7.77 14.01
N PHE A 268 10.19 -6.96 13.04
CA PHE A 268 9.90 -5.53 12.89
C PHE A 268 9.61 -5.24 11.42
N ASP A 269 8.79 -4.24 11.14
CA ASP A 269 8.52 -3.85 9.77
C ASP A 269 9.70 -3.09 9.16
N TYR A 270 9.89 -3.25 7.85
CA TYR A 270 10.86 -2.49 7.09
C TYR A 270 10.15 -1.33 6.38
N ASN A 271 10.53 -0.11 6.73
CA ASN A 271 9.93 1.12 6.20
C ASN A 271 10.88 1.92 5.28
N GLY A 272 11.98 1.28 4.86
CA GLY A 272 12.99 1.91 3.99
C GLY A 272 12.66 1.85 2.49
N PRO A 273 13.50 2.50 1.64
CA PRO A 273 13.38 2.45 0.19
C PRO A 273 13.77 1.08 -0.38
N ARG A 274 13.17 0.66 -1.49
CA ARG A 274 13.34 -0.69 -2.06
C ARG A 274 14.45 -0.78 -3.13
N GLU A 275 15.26 0.25 -3.25
CA GLU A 275 16.43 0.32 -4.12
C GLU A 275 17.71 -0.07 -3.36
N LYS A 276 18.73 -0.59 -4.06
CA LYS A 276 19.98 -1.08 -3.46
C LYS A 276 20.54 -0.15 -2.38
N TYR A 277 20.77 1.11 -2.71
CA TYR A 277 21.39 2.08 -1.79
C TYR A 277 20.47 2.41 -0.60
N GLY A 278 19.16 2.50 -0.84
CA GLY A 278 18.18 2.71 0.23
C GLY A 278 18.14 1.55 1.23
N ILE A 279 18.20 0.30 0.74
CA ILE A 279 18.29 -0.88 1.60
C ILE A 279 19.60 -0.89 2.39
N VAL A 280 20.73 -0.62 1.73
CA VAL A 280 22.06 -0.60 2.38
C VAL A 280 22.11 0.46 3.48
N ASP A 281 21.70 1.69 3.19
CA ASP A 281 21.75 2.81 4.15
C ASP A 281 20.82 2.54 5.33
N TYR A 282 19.59 2.14 5.05
CA TYR A 282 18.59 1.87 6.09
C TYR A 282 19.00 0.70 6.98
N MET A 283 19.43 -0.44 6.42
CA MET A 283 19.89 -1.57 7.23
C MET A 283 21.16 -1.23 8.02
N THR A 284 22.00 -0.34 7.49
CA THR A 284 23.18 0.16 8.20
C THR A 284 22.84 0.99 9.42
N GLU A 285 21.89 1.91 9.27
CA GLU A 285 21.38 2.68 10.39
C GLU A 285 20.71 1.75 11.42
N GLN A 286 19.89 0.79 10.95
CA GLN A 286 19.20 -0.16 11.81
C GLN A 286 20.16 -1.09 12.56
N ALA A 287 21.30 -1.48 12.00
CA ALA A 287 22.30 -2.26 12.73
C ALA A 287 22.99 -1.49 13.86
N GLY A 288 22.91 -0.15 13.85
CA GLY A 288 23.38 0.67 14.96
C GLY A 288 22.54 0.48 16.24
N PRO A 289 23.07 0.87 17.41
CA PRO A 289 22.35 0.78 18.67
C PRO A 289 21.06 1.61 18.61
N PRO A 290 19.93 1.12 19.16
CA PRO A 290 18.67 1.85 19.15
C PRO A 290 18.71 3.10 20.05
N SER A 291 19.66 3.15 20.98
CA SER A 291 19.82 4.24 21.94
C SER A 291 21.25 4.77 21.98
N LYS A 292 21.39 6.11 22.07
CA LYS A 292 22.68 6.79 22.20
C LYS A 292 23.08 6.97 23.67
N GLN A 293 24.29 6.56 24.03
CA GLN A 293 24.81 6.79 25.38
C GLN A 293 25.11 8.28 25.63
N ILE A 294 24.68 8.80 26.77
CA ILE A 294 25.01 10.12 27.29
C ILE A 294 25.92 9.95 28.52
N GLN A 295 27.08 10.61 28.50
CA GLN A 295 28.11 10.44 29.51
C GLN A 295 28.27 11.66 30.42
N ALA A 296 27.89 12.85 29.95
CA ALA A 296 28.03 14.11 30.70
C ALA A 296 26.72 14.88 30.86
N VAL A 297 26.55 15.56 32.00
CA VAL A 297 25.38 16.41 32.32
C VAL A 297 25.17 17.50 31.26
N LYS A 298 26.24 18.04 30.68
CA LYS A 298 26.15 19.04 29.60
C LYS A 298 25.38 18.52 28.38
N GLN A 299 25.61 17.26 27.99
CA GLN A 299 24.94 16.64 26.85
C GLN A 299 23.44 16.45 27.11
N VAL A 300 23.05 16.16 28.37
CA VAL A 300 21.65 16.13 28.79
C VAL A 300 21.01 17.50 28.56
N HIS A 301 21.65 18.57 29.03
CA HIS A 301 21.14 19.93 28.84
C HIS A 301 21.05 20.33 27.36
N GLU A 302 22.08 20.08 26.56
CA GLU A 302 22.07 20.39 25.11
C GLU A 302 20.91 19.66 24.41
N PHE A 303 20.74 18.37 24.70
CA PHE A 303 19.67 17.58 24.09
C PHE A 303 18.27 18.07 24.47
N PHE A 304 18.00 18.33 25.76
CA PHE A 304 16.66 18.77 26.20
C PHE A 304 16.38 20.24 25.92
N ARG A 305 17.40 21.11 25.82
CA ARG A 305 17.23 22.52 25.48
C ARG A 305 17.00 22.71 23.98
N ASP A 306 17.83 22.06 23.16
CA ASP A 306 17.87 22.30 21.72
C ASP A 306 17.02 21.27 20.94
N GLY A 307 16.45 20.28 21.63
CA GLY A 307 15.60 19.25 21.05
C GLY A 307 14.30 19.76 20.42
N ASP A 308 13.84 19.06 19.39
CA ASP A 308 12.61 19.34 18.64
C ASP A 308 11.48 18.33 18.86
N ASP A 309 11.76 17.27 19.61
CA ASP A 309 10.81 16.20 19.94
C ASP A 309 11.12 15.65 21.34
N VAL A 310 10.20 14.85 21.90
CA VAL A 310 10.33 14.24 23.22
C VAL A 310 11.63 13.44 23.35
N GLY A 311 12.27 13.58 24.50
CA GLY A 311 13.44 12.79 24.86
C GLY A 311 13.09 11.61 25.75
N VAL A 312 13.60 10.45 25.38
CA VAL A 312 13.45 9.20 26.12
C VAL A 312 14.82 8.79 26.66
N LEU A 313 15.03 8.92 27.97
CA LEU A 313 16.30 8.66 28.63
C LEU A 313 16.20 7.49 29.61
N GLY A 314 16.85 6.38 29.29
CA GLY A 314 17.05 5.26 30.20
C GLY A 314 18.21 5.50 31.18
N VAL A 315 18.04 5.08 32.42
CA VAL A 315 19.01 5.25 33.51
C VAL A 315 19.29 3.88 34.11
N PHE A 316 20.51 3.38 33.97
CA PHE A 316 20.84 1.99 34.31
C PHE A 316 22.19 1.87 34.98
N SER A 317 22.46 0.72 35.59
CA SER A 317 23.71 0.48 36.30
C SER A 317 24.88 0.11 35.37
N GLY A 318 24.59 -0.45 34.19
CA GLY A 318 25.56 -0.85 33.18
C GLY A 318 24.90 -1.63 32.03
N GLU A 319 25.70 -2.18 31.13
CA GLU A 319 25.20 -2.93 29.96
C GLU A 319 24.61 -4.30 30.31
N GLU A 320 25.07 -4.91 31.41
CA GLU A 320 24.57 -6.19 31.92
C GLU A 320 23.25 -6.06 32.71
N ASP A 321 22.72 -4.85 32.85
CA ASP A 321 21.46 -4.58 33.55
C ASP A 321 20.27 -5.13 32.75
N HIS A 322 19.49 -6.03 33.35
CA HIS A 322 18.32 -6.61 32.68
C HIS A 322 17.30 -5.54 32.25
N ALA A 323 17.15 -4.45 33.02
CA ALA A 323 16.28 -3.34 32.66
C ALA A 323 16.80 -2.58 31.43
N TYR A 324 18.13 -2.51 31.25
CA TYR A 324 18.73 -1.94 30.05
C TYR A 324 18.44 -2.79 28.82
N GLN A 325 18.50 -4.12 28.92
CA GLN A 325 18.16 -5.02 27.80
C GLN A 325 16.68 -4.89 27.38
N LEU A 326 15.76 -4.88 28.35
CA LEU A 326 14.33 -4.62 28.08
C LEU A 326 14.09 -3.25 27.43
N TYR A 327 14.81 -2.22 27.89
CA TYR A 327 14.78 -0.89 27.30
C TYR A 327 15.28 -0.87 25.85
N GLN A 328 16.40 -1.54 25.55
CA GLN A 328 16.94 -1.65 24.19
C GLN A 328 15.96 -2.34 23.25
N ASP A 329 15.24 -3.36 23.72
CA ASP A 329 14.20 -4.05 22.95
C ASP A 329 13.00 -3.15 22.65
N ALA A 330 12.55 -2.36 23.62
CA ALA A 330 11.49 -1.38 23.41
C ALA A 330 11.96 -0.25 22.48
N ALA A 331 13.20 0.22 22.63
CA ALA A 331 13.81 1.23 21.78
C ALA A 331 13.91 0.73 20.32
N ASN A 332 14.30 -0.52 20.08
CA ASN A 332 14.30 -1.11 18.74
C ASN A 332 12.91 -1.10 18.09
N SER A 333 11.83 -1.29 18.87
CA SER A 333 10.45 -1.21 18.35
C SER A 333 9.99 0.20 18.00
N LEU A 334 10.61 1.22 18.59
CA LEU A 334 10.11 2.60 18.57
C LEU A 334 11.11 3.60 17.97
N ARG A 335 12.30 3.16 17.55
CA ARG A 335 13.41 4.02 17.11
C ARG A 335 13.11 4.83 15.84
N GLU A 336 12.08 4.45 15.08
CA GLU A 336 11.61 5.26 13.95
C GLU A 336 10.73 6.43 14.38
N ASP A 337 10.13 6.32 15.56
CA ASP A 337 9.19 7.31 16.10
C ASP A 337 9.84 8.17 17.18
N TYR A 338 10.88 7.69 17.85
CA TYR A 338 11.48 8.35 19.00
C TYR A 338 13.00 8.27 18.98
N LYS A 339 13.64 9.30 19.55
CA LYS A 339 15.07 9.30 19.83
C LYS A 339 15.32 8.78 21.24
N PHE A 340 16.05 7.68 21.32
CA PHE A 340 16.36 7.00 22.58
C PHE A 340 17.77 7.34 23.06
N TYR A 341 17.91 7.55 24.36
CA TYR A 341 19.17 7.85 25.02
C TYR A 341 19.31 7.02 26.28
N HIS A 342 20.53 6.70 26.69
CA HIS A 342 20.74 6.03 27.97
C HIS A 342 21.97 6.58 28.68
N THR A 343 22.06 6.38 29.98
CA THR A 343 23.24 6.73 30.74
C THR A 343 23.52 5.75 31.87
N PHE A 344 24.81 5.57 32.15
CA PHE A 344 25.33 4.86 33.33
C PHE A 344 26.02 5.82 34.32
N SER A 345 25.96 7.14 34.07
CA SER A 345 26.71 8.15 34.82
C SER A 345 25.97 8.58 36.09
N SER A 346 26.57 8.31 37.26
CA SER A 346 26.04 8.74 38.56
C SER A 346 25.91 10.26 38.69
N GLU A 347 26.74 11.04 37.99
CA GLU A 347 26.61 12.51 37.93
C GLU A 347 25.30 12.92 37.29
N ILE A 348 24.90 12.25 36.21
CA ILE A 348 23.61 12.50 35.53
C ILE A 348 22.46 12.07 36.43
N PHE A 349 22.59 10.94 37.14
CA PHE A 349 21.56 10.45 38.06
C PHE A 349 21.27 11.49 39.14
N ASN A 350 22.32 12.03 39.74
CA ASN A 350 22.24 13.04 40.80
C ASN A 350 21.65 14.36 40.27
N SER A 351 22.12 14.83 39.11
CA SER A 351 21.64 16.08 38.49
C SER A 351 20.14 16.01 38.15
N LEU A 352 19.70 14.89 37.57
CA LEU A 352 18.30 14.68 37.22
C LEU A 352 17.44 14.21 38.40
N LYS A 353 18.02 13.85 39.55
CA LYS A 353 17.34 13.23 40.71
C LYS A 353 16.57 11.97 40.28
N VAL A 354 17.30 11.01 39.72
CA VAL A 354 16.82 9.71 39.23
C VAL A 354 17.78 8.61 39.70
N SER A 355 17.40 7.35 39.55
CA SER A 355 18.16 6.19 40.01
C SER A 355 18.21 5.12 38.90
N PRO A 356 19.22 4.22 38.92
CA PRO A 356 19.26 3.07 38.01
C PRO A 356 17.95 2.26 38.02
N GLY A 357 17.58 1.70 36.86
CA GLY A 357 16.32 1.00 36.67
C GLY A 357 15.14 1.94 36.43
N GLN A 358 15.39 3.14 35.89
CA GLN A 358 14.35 4.12 35.56
C GLN A 358 14.39 4.54 34.09
N LEU A 359 13.22 4.73 33.51
CA LEU A 359 13.03 5.42 32.23
C LEU A 359 12.48 6.80 32.52
N VAL A 360 13.05 7.81 31.88
CA VAL A 360 12.65 9.22 32.02
C VAL A 360 12.19 9.72 30.66
N VAL A 361 10.92 10.11 30.56
CA VAL A 361 10.35 10.79 29.39
C VAL A 361 10.22 12.27 29.70
N MET A 362 10.87 13.12 28.91
CA MET A 362 10.82 14.58 29.12
C MET A 362 10.65 15.33 27.80
N GLN A 363 9.86 16.38 27.86
CA GLN A 363 9.68 17.31 26.75
C GLN A 363 10.85 18.29 26.68
N PRO A 364 11.27 18.72 25.48
CA PRO A 364 12.23 19.80 25.33
C PRO A 364 11.82 21.03 26.14
N GLU A 365 12.79 21.78 26.67
CA GLU A 365 12.53 22.91 27.58
C GLU A 365 11.55 23.93 26.99
N LYS A 366 11.64 24.19 25.68
CA LYS A 366 10.72 25.08 24.95
C LYS A 366 9.26 24.62 24.95
N PHE A 367 9.00 23.34 25.19
CA PHE A 367 7.64 22.78 25.27
C PHE A 367 7.21 22.45 26.71
N GLN A 368 8.04 22.69 27.72
CA GLN A 368 7.60 22.53 29.11
C GLN A 368 6.62 23.65 29.50
N SER A 369 5.77 23.35 30.49
CA SER A 369 4.83 24.31 31.07
C SER A 369 4.67 24.07 32.57
N LYS A 370 4.05 25.03 33.27
CA LYS A 370 3.70 24.90 34.70
C LYS A 370 2.45 24.05 34.95
N TYR A 371 1.77 23.63 33.88
CA TYR A 371 0.50 22.90 33.94
C TYR A 371 0.68 21.38 33.80
N GLU A 372 1.90 20.92 33.55
CA GLU A 372 2.23 19.50 33.38
C GLU A 372 3.55 19.18 34.10
N ALA A 373 3.80 17.88 34.34
CA ALA A 373 5.06 17.47 34.94
C ALA A 373 6.23 17.69 33.96
N LYS A 374 7.38 18.15 34.47
CA LYS A 374 8.59 18.35 33.64
C LYS A 374 9.22 17.03 33.17
N LYS A 375 8.97 15.94 33.90
CA LYS A 375 9.48 14.61 33.61
C LYS A 375 8.49 13.56 34.07
N TYR A 376 8.38 12.49 33.31
CA TYR A 376 7.59 11.30 33.63
C TYR A 376 8.56 10.13 33.82
N ILE A 377 8.39 9.39 34.92
CA ILE A 377 9.32 8.34 35.31
C ILE A 377 8.58 7.01 35.37
N LEU A 378 9.09 6.02 34.65
CA LEU A 378 8.75 4.62 34.83
C LEU A 378 9.87 3.94 35.61
N ASN A 379 9.50 3.29 36.72
CA ASN A 379 10.41 2.45 37.49
C ASN A 379 10.27 1.01 36.98
N PHE A 380 11.37 0.42 36.52
CA PHE A 380 11.39 -0.97 36.10
C PHE A 380 11.21 -1.88 37.31
N LYS A 381 10.38 -2.91 37.13
CA LYS A 381 10.14 -3.99 38.08
C LYS A 381 10.39 -5.31 37.35
N ASP A 382 10.49 -6.41 38.08
CA ASP A 382 10.65 -7.74 37.47
C ASP A 382 9.50 -8.11 36.52
N SER A 383 8.31 -7.53 36.73
CA SER A 383 7.13 -7.71 35.88
C SER A 383 7.05 -6.73 34.71
N THR A 384 7.97 -5.77 34.58
CA THR A 384 7.91 -4.76 33.52
C THR A 384 8.20 -5.40 32.17
N THR A 385 7.29 -5.19 31.23
CA THR A 385 7.39 -5.70 29.86
C THR A 385 7.83 -4.59 28.89
N ALA A 386 8.23 -4.99 27.67
CA ALA A 386 8.51 -4.04 26.60
C ALA A 386 7.26 -3.20 26.22
N ASP A 387 6.06 -3.74 26.37
CA ASP A 387 4.83 -3.02 26.04
C ASP A 387 4.47 -1.98 27.11
N ASP A 388 4.75 -2.24 28.39
CA ASP A 388 4.63 -1.22 29.45
C ASP A 388 5.54 -0.02 29.17
N ILE A 389 6.76 -0.27 28.67
CA ILE A 389 7.71 0.77 28.28
C ILE A 389 7.15 1.58 27.11
N LYS A 390 6.67 0.91 26.05
CA LYS A 390 6.08 1.58 24.88
C LYS A 390 4.89 2.44 25.28
N GLN A 391 3.98 1.89 26.08
CA GLN A 391 2.80 2.60 26.56
C GLN A 391 3.20 3.85 27.34
N HIS A 392 4.14 3.72 28.29
CA HIS A 392 4.62 4.87 29.07
C HIS A 392 5.22 5.97 28.18
N ILE A 393 6.00 5.60 27.15
CA ILE A 393 6.57 6.56 26.20
C ILE A 393 5.45 7.24 25.41
N THR A 394 4.53 6.48 24.82
CA THR A 394 3.44 7.01 24.00
C THR A 394 2.55 7.96 24.79
N GLU A 395 2.15 7.59 26.01
CA GLU A 395 1.30 8.40 26.89
C GLU A 395 1.91 9.76 27.24
N HIS A 396 3.23 9.84 27.38
CA HIS A 396 3.94 11.04 27.84
C HIS A 396 4.74 11.74 26.73
N SER A 397 4.56 11.29 25.48
CA SER A 397 5.31 11.80 24.33
C SER A 397 4.83 13.13 23.78
N LEU A 398 3.60 13.53 24.10
CA LEU A 398 3.03 14.78 23.62
C LEU A 398 2.97 15.80 24.76
N PRO A 399 3.57 16.99 24.61
CA PRO A 399 3.39 18.07 25.59
C PRO A 399 1.95 18.58 25.54
N LEU A 400 1.48 19.22 26.61
CA LEU A 400 0.12 19.79 26.68
C LEU A 400 -0.20 20.70 25.48
N VAL A 401 0.79 21.48 25.01
CA VAL A 401 0.74 22.22 23.75
C VAL A 401 2.11 22.13 23.06
N GLY A 402 2.19 21.35 21.99
CA GLY A 402 3.42 21.17 21.19
C GLY A 402 3.35 21.82 19.82
N HIS A 403 4.46 21.78 19.09
CA HIS A 403 4.52 22.20 17.69
C HIS A 403 4.15 21.03 16.77
N ARG A 404 3.02 21.14 16.07
CA ARG A 404 2.58 20.23 15.02
C ARG A 404 3.25 20.61 13.71
N LYS A 405 3.98 19.66 13.11
CA LYS A 405 4.70 19.79 11.83
C LYS A 405 4.31 18.62 10.93
N SER A 406 4.43 18.77 9.61
CA SER A 406 4.14 17.67 8.68
C SER A 406 4.97 16.41 8.98
N SER A 407 6.18 16.59 9.55
CA SER A 407 7.05 15.49 9.94
C SER A 407 6.61 14.72 11.20
N ASN A 408 5.74 15.29 12.05
CA ASN A 408 5.31 14.66 13.30
C ASN A 408 3.79 14.48 13.44
N GLU A 409 2.98 15.10 12.59
CA GLU A 409 1.53 15.13 12.76
C GLU A 409 0.90 13.74 12.76
N ALA A 410 1.34 12.85 11.87
CA ALA A 410 0.84 11.48 11.78
C ALA A 410 1.16 10.66 13.04
N LYS A 411 2.32 10.93 13.68
CA LYS A 411 2.85 10.18 14.82
C LYS A 411 2.38 10.72 16.17
N ARG A 412 2.15 12.03 16.26
CA ARG A 412 1.93 12.76 17.53
C ARG A 412 0.53 13.36 17.66
N TYR A 413 -0.10 13.74 16.56
CA TYR A 413 -1.34 14.52 16.55
C TYR A 413 -2.48 13.78 15.83
N SER A 414 -2.58 12.46 16.03
CA SER A 414 -3.66 11.62 15.48
C SER A 414 -4.91 11.61 16.36
N LYS A 415 -4.78 11.84 17.68
CA LYS A 415 -5.91 11.90 18.61
C LYS A 415 -6.84 13.07 18.28
N ARG A 416 -8.16 12.84 18.43
CA ARG A 416 -9.23 13.82 18.19
C ARG A 416 -10.13 13.91 19.42
N PRO A 417 -10.76 15.07 19.70
CA PRO A 417 -10.64 16.34 18.97
C PRO A 417 -9.26 16.99 19.08
N LEU A 418 -8.78 17.57 17.98
CA LEU A 418 -7.52 18.30 17.89
C LEU A 418 -7.81 19.78 17.69
N VAL A 419 -7.37 20.62 18.62
CA VAL A 419 -7.40 22.08 18.54
C VAL A 419 -6.04 22.57 18.06
N VAL A 420 -6.01 23.32 16.97
CA VAL A 420 -4.78 23.87 16.39
C VAL A 420 -4.88 25.37 16.30
N VAL A 421 -3.84 26.06 16.78
CA VAL A 421 -3.67 27.50 16.63
C VAL A 421 -2.52 27.75 15.65
N TYR A 422 -2.80 28.44 14.55
CA TYR A 422 -1.86 28.74 13.48
C TYR A 422 -1.41 30.19 13.55
N TYR A 423 -0.10 30.38 13.46
CA TYR A 423 0.57 31.68 13.39
C TYR A 423 2.02 31.44 12.93
N SER A 424 2.84 32.47 12.82
CA SER A 424 4.27 32.33 12.51
C SER A 424 5.06 31.66 13.66
N VAL A 425 4.97 30.33 13.76
CA VAL A 425 5.68 29.54 14.79
C VAL A 425 7.17 29.42 14.43
N ASP A 426 8.00 30.18 15.13
CA ASP A 426 9.46 30.08 15.05
C ASP A 426 10.11 30.13 16.44
N PHE A 427 10.93 29.12 16.75
CA PHE A 427 11.69 28.99 18.00
C PHE A 427 13.13 29.49 17.90
N SER A 428 13.52 30.10 16.78
CA SER A 428 14.80 30.78 16.62
C SER A 428 14.93 31.95 17.61
N PHE A 429 16.17 32.39 17.83
CA PHE A 429 16.49 33.36 18.88
C PHE A 429 15.67 34.65 18.79
N ASP A 430 15.43 35.14 17.57
CA ASP A 430 14.76 36.42 17.31
C ASP A 430 13.23 36.34 17.50
N TYR A 431 12.63 35.17 17.24
CA TYR A 431 11.17 35.02 17.19
C TYR A 431 10.58 34.18 18.34
N ARG A 432 11.41 33.45 19.10
CA ARG A 432 10.95 32.56 20.19
C ARG A 432 10.06 33.24 21.23
N THR A 433 10.25 34.53 21.50
CA THR A 433 9.44 35.26 22.49
C THR A 433 8.00 35.42 22.02
N ALA A 434 7.80 35.79 20.75
CA ALA A 434 6.47 35.89 20.14
C ALA A 434 5.81 34.50 20.07
N THR A 435 6.57 33.48 19.68
CA THR A 435 6.07 32.10 19.66
C THR A 435 5.61 31.62 21.03
N GLN A 436 6.39 31.88 22.08
CA GLN A 436 6.05 31.50 23.44
C GLN A 436 4.87 32.32 23.99
N TYR A 437 4.72 33.57 23.60
CA TYR A 437 3.57 34.39 23.97
C TYR A 437 2.27 33.72 23.54
N TRP A 438 2.12 33.42 22.25
CA TRP A 438 0.92 32.76 21.73
C TRP A 438 0.71 31.37 22.33
N ARG A 439 1.77 30.56 22.39
CA ARG A 439 1.72 29.25 23.04
C ARG A 439 1.23 29.33 24.49
N SER A 440 1.62 30.36 25.25
CA SER A 440 1.18 30.55 26.63
C SER A 440 -0.34 30.77 26.75
N LYS A 441 -0.95 31.47 25.79
CA LYS A 441 -2.41 31.65 25.71
C LYS A 441 -3.12 30.33 25.44
N VAL A 442 -2.57 29.52 24.53
CA VAL A 442 -3.11 28.17 24.27
C VAL A 442 -3.02 27.28 25.51
N LEU A 443 -1.89 27.32 26.23
CA LEU A 443 -1.68 26.55 27.46
C LEU A 443 -2.68 26.92 28.57
N GLU A 444 -3.02 28.20 28.71
CA GLU A 444 -4.02 28.66 29.70
C GLU A 444 -5.40 28.05 29.46
N VAL A 445 -5.73 27.69 28.21
CA VAL A 445 -6.96 27.01 27.86
C VAL A 445 -6.80 25.49 27.94
N ALA A 446 -5.75 24.94 27.32
CA ALA A 446 -5.53 23.51 27.18
C ALA A 446 -5.57 22.75 28.52
N LYS A 447 -5.08 23.35 29.60
CA LYS A 447 -5.09 22.77 30.95
C LYS A 447 -6.48 22.39 31.46
N ASP A 448 -7.53 23.03 30.95
CA ASP A 448 -8.92 22.83 31.40
C ASP A 448 -9.72 21.89 30.48
N PHE A 449 -9.09 21.38 29.41
CA PHE A 449 -9.69 20.51 28.38
C PHE A 449 -8.80 19.29 28.10
N SER A 450 -8.51 18.49 29.13
CA SER A 450 -7.60 17.33 29.04
C SER A 450 -8.12 16.22 28.11
N GLU A 451 -9.41 16.22 27.78
CA GLU A 451 -10.01 15.33 26.79
C GLU A 451 -9.59 15.66 25.34
N TYR A 452 -9.09 16.87 25.07
CA TYR A 452 -8.72 17.34 23.73
C TYR A 452 -7.20 17.42 23.58
N THR A 453 -6.74 17.26 22.34
CA THR A 453 -5.33 17.50 21.99
C THR A 453 -5.17 18.95 21.53
N PHE A 454 -4.15 19.65 22.01
CA PHE A 454 -3.84 21.01 21.59
C PHE A 454 -2.48 21.08 20.91
N ALA A 455 -2.38 21.92 19.88
CA ALA A 455 -1.16 22.17 19.15
C ALA A 455 -1.06 23.61 18.67
N ILE A 456 0.17 24.07 18.47
CA ILE A 456 0.49 25.21 17.62
C ILE A 456 1.09 24.71 16.31
N ALA A 457 0.86 25.43 15.22
CA ALA A 457 1.38 25.08 13.90
C ALA A 457 1.83 26.35 13.17
N ASN A 458 2.93 26.25 12.41
CA ASN A 458 3.35 27.35 11.54
C ASN A 458 2.34 27.48 10.38
N GLU A 459 1.72 28.63 10.19
CA GLU A 459 0.73 28.84 9.12
C GLU A 459 1.28 28.58 7.71
N ASP A 460 2.57 28.89 7.48
CA ASP A 460 3.24 28.71 6.18
C ASP A 460 3.32 27.23 5.79
N ASP A 461 3.53 26.36 6.78
CA ASP A 461 3.60 24.91 6.58
C ASP A 461 2.21 24.31 6.27
N TYR A 462 1.12 25.03 6.57
CA TYR A 462 -0.27 24.54 6.50
C TYR A 462 -1.19 25.41 5.62
N THR A 463 -0.64 26.19 4.69
CA THR A 463 -1.42 27.07 3.77
C THR A 463 -2.57 26.37 3.05
N SER A 464 -2.38 25.11 2.61
CA SER A 464 -3.45 24.33 1.96
C SER A 464 -4.55 23.92 2.94
N GLU A 465 -4.19 23.61 4.19
CA GLU A 465 -5.16 23.28 5.25
C GLU A 465 -5.97 24.53 5.64
N LEU A 466 -5.31 25.68 5.81
CA LEU A 466 -5.97 26.97 6.09
C LEU A 466 -6.95 27.36 4.98
N LYS A 467 -6.54 27.22 3.72
CA LYS A 467 -7.41 27.46 2.57
C LYS A 467 -8.65 26.55 2.57
N ASP A 468 -8.48 25.26 2.89
CA ASP A 468 -9.57 24.31 3.00
C ASP A 468 -10.50 24.63 4.20
N LEU A 469 -9.95 25.24 5.26
CA LEU A 469 -10.71 25.77 6.38
C LEU A 469 -11.41 27.11 6.05
N GLY A 470 -11.13 27.69 4.88
CA GLY A 470 -11.66 28.98 4.47
C GLY A 470 -11.06 30.16 5.23
N LEU A 471 -9.86 29.98 5.79
CA LEU A 471 -9.12 31.00 6.53
C LEU A 471 -8.13 31.71 5.59
N SER A 472 -7.96 33.02 5.77
CA SER A 472 -6.88 33.76 5.12
C SER A 472 -5.55 33.65 5.90
N ASP A 473 -4.48 34.21 5.33
CA ASP A 473 -3.24 34.50 6.04
C ASP A 473 -3.57 35.26 7.34
N SER A 474 -3.00 34.83 8.47
CA SER A 474 -3.31 35.42 9.77
C SER A 474 -2.63 36.77 9.98
N GLY A 475 -1.56 37.08 9.25
CA GLY A 475 -0.82 38.33 9.40
C GLY A 475 -0.29 38.51 10.83
N GLU A 476 -0.80 39.50 11.57
CA GLU A 476 -0.48 39.71 12.99
C GLU A 476 -1.45 39.01 13.95
N GLU A 477 -2.55 38.47 13.43
CA GLU A 477 -3.54 37.71 14.18
C GLU A 477 -3.17 36.22 14.20
N VAL A 478 -4.09 35.36 14.64
CA VAL A 478 -3.86 33.91 14.69
C VAL A 478 -5.11 33.18 14.24
N ASN A 479 -4.93 32.10 13.50
CA ASN A 479 -6.04 31.26 13.04
C ASN A 479 -6.29 30.12 14.02
N VAL A 480 -7.55 29.73 14.24
CA VAL A 480 -7.88 28.59 15.12
C VAL A 480 -8.76 27.59 14.40
N ALA A 481 -8.41 26.30 14.49
CA ALA A 481 -9.22 25.21 13.98
C ALA A 481 -9.42 24.09 15.00
N ILE A 482 -10.55 23.39 14.89
CA ILE A 482 -10.84 22.14 15.59
C ILE A 482 -11.12 21.07 14.55
N PHE A 483 -10.40 19.96 14.65
CA PHE A 483 -10.64 18.74 13.88
C PHE A 483 -11.30 17.73 14.81
N ASP A 484 -12.53 17.31 14.52
CA ASP A 484 -13.23 16.32 15.34
C ASP A 484 -12.99 14.88 14.89
N ALA A 485 -13.45 13.93 15.69
CA ALA A 485 -13.28 12.50 15.42
C ALA A 485 -14.15 11.99 14.25
N SER A 486 -15.17 12.76 13.82
CA SER A 486 -16.03 12.44 12.67
C SER A 486 -15.47 12.95 11.34
N GLY A 487 -14.32 13.62 11.36
CA GLY A 487 -13.71 14.25 10.19
C GLY A 487 -14.24 15.66 9.89
N LYS A 488 -15.16 16.19 10.69
CA LYS A 488 -15.62 17.58 10.53
C LYS A 488 -14.57 18.55 11.07
N LYS A 489 -14.53 19.71 10.44
CA LYS A 489 -13.60 20.79 10.73
C LYS A 489 -14.39 22.01 11.18
N TYR A 490 -13.86 22.76 12.13
CA TYR A 490 -14.44 24.01 12.60
C TYR A 490 -13.31 25.02 12.65
N ALA A 491 -13.52 26.25 12.21
CA ALA A 491 -12.50 27.28 12.36
C ALA A 491 -13.09 28.61 12.74
N LYS A 492 -12.20 29.48 13.21
CA LYS A 492 -12.49 30.84 13.59
C LYS A 492 -11.30 31.70 13.19
N GLU A 493 -11.59 32.84 12.55
CA GLU A 493 -10.72 34.01 12.53
C GLU A 493 -11.08 34.85 13.77
N PRO A 494 -10.27 34.85 14.83
CA PRO A 494 -10.47 35.69 15.99
C PRO A 494 -10.05 37.14 15.72
N GLU A 495 -11.03 38.07 15.76
CA GLU A 495 -10.77 39.52 15.70
C GLU A 495 -9.69 39.97 16.71
N GLU A 496 -9.69 39.37 17.90
CA GLU A 496 -8.56 39.37 18.83
C GLU A 496 -8.51 37.96 19.45
N LEU A 497 -7.37 37.24 19.33
CA LEU A 497 -7.18 36.04 20.13
C LEU A 497 -6.54 36.39 21.46
N ASP A 498 -7.27 36.14 22.53
CA ASP A 498 -6.72 35.92 23.86
C ASP A 498 -7.16 34.54 24.39
N SER A 499 -6.80 34.24 25.63
CA SER A 499 -7.15 32.98 26.28
C SER A 499 -8.67 32.80 26.43
N ASP A 500 -9.43 33.88 26.56
CA ASP A 500 -10.89 33.83 26.74
C ASP A 500 -11.59 33.55 25.41
N GLY A 501 -11.18 34.22 24.32
CA GLY A 501 -11.68 33.96 22.98
C GLY A 501 -11.43 32.52 22.52
N LEU A 502 -10.24 31.97 22.79
CA LEU A 502 -9.94 30.56 22.52
C LEU A 502 -10.81 29.63 23.37
N ARG A 503 -10.95 29.92 24.67
CA ARG A 503 -11.78 29.12 25.59
C ARG A 503 -13.24 29.10 25.18
N ASP A 504 -13.78 30.22 24.74
CA ASP A 504 -15.16 30.33 24.28
C ASP A 504 -15.38 29.50 23.02
N PHE A 505 -14.44 29.54 22.08
CA PHE A 505 -14.50 28.71 20.88
C PHE A 505 -14.49 27.21 21.19
N VAL A 506 -13.55 26.75 22.03
CA VAL A 506 -13.46 25.34 22.45
C VAL A 506 -14.70 24.93 23.27
N THR A 507 -15.22 25.81 24.11
CA THR A 507 -16.45 25.58 24.89
C THR A 507 -17.68 25.49 23.99
N ALA A 508 -17.78 26.35 22.97
CA ALA A 508 -18.86 26.31 21.99
C ALA A 508 -18.83 25.01 21.18
N PHE A 509 -17.64 24.54 20.80
CA PHE A 509 -17.45 23.23 20.17
C PHE A 509 -17.93 22.10 21.09
N LYS A 510 -17.46 22.07 22.34
CA LYS A 510 -17.87 21.08 23.35
C LYS A 510 -19.38 21.05 23.58
N LYS A 511 -20.05 22.20 23.47
CA LYS A 511 -21.52 22.34 23.59
C LYS A 511 -22.27 22.06 22.27
N GLY A 512 -21.60 21.68 21.19
CA GLY A 512 -22.22 21.42 19.89
C GLY A 512 -22.80 22.66 19.21
N LYS A 513 -22.33 23.86 19.57
CA LYS A 513 -22.86 25.14 19.07
C LYS A 513 -22.20 25.61 17.78
N LEU A 514 -21.03 25.06 17.43
CA LEU A 514 -20.33 25.43 16.21
C LEU A 514 -20.89 24.72 14.99
N LYS A 515 -20.87 25.41 13.85
CA LYS A 515 -21.17 24.82 12.54
C LYS A 515 -19.88 24.34 11.89
N PRO A 516 -19.85 23.13 11.31
CA PRO A 516 -18.67 22.65 10.62
C PRO A 516 -18.44 23.45 9.33
N ILE A 517 -17.17 23.56 8.95
CA ILE A 517 -16.74 24.06 7.65
C ILE A 517 -17.06 23.00 6.61
N ILE A 518 -17.59 23.47 5.49
CA ILE A 518 -17.89 22.66 4.31
C ILE A 518 -16.91 23.09 3.24
N LYS A 519 -15.98 22.21 2.86
CA LYS A 519 -15.09 22.45 1.72
C LYS A 519 -15.95 22.66 0.48
N SER A 520 -15.71 23.77 -0.21
CA SER A 520 -16.51 24.12 -1.38
C SER A 520 -15.70 24.97 -2.34
N GLN A 521 -15.76 24.62 -3.61
CA GLN A 521 -15.41 25.53 -4.69
C GLN A 521 -16.27 26.80 -4.63
N PRO A 522 -15.83 27.91 -5.25
CA PRO A 522 -16.63 29.11 -5.36
C PRO A 522 -17.99 28.83 -6.00
N VAL A 523 -19.03 29.44 -5.46
CA VAL A 523 -20.38 29.33 -6.04
C VAL A 523 -20.35 29.88 -7.46
N PRO A 524 -20.77 29.11 -8.49
CA PRO A 524 -20.72 29.55 -9.87
C PRO A 524 -21.53 30.84 -10.09
N LYS A 525 -20.88 31.90 -10.62
CA LYS A 525 -21.55 33.19 -10.93
C LYS A 525 -22.70 33.02 -11.93
N ASN A 526 -22.59 32.05 -12.84
CA ASN A 526 -23.62 31.70 -13.80
C ASN A 526 -23.91 30.20 -13.73
N ASN A 527 -25.09 29.84 -13.24
CA ASN A 527 -25.56 28.46 -13.12
C ASN A 527 -26.86 28.23 -13.91
N LYS A 528 -26.95 28.79 -15.12
CA LYS A 528 -28.13 28.72 -16.01
C LYS A 528 -28.07 27.63 -17.08
N GLY A 529 -27.04 26.79 -17.05
CA GLY A 529 -26.84 25.68 -17.99
C GLY A 529 -27.90 24.58 -17.87
N PRO A 530 -27.95 23.65 -18.84
CA PRO A 530 -28.87 22.50 -18.81
C PRO A 530 -28.59 21.53 -17.65
N VAL A 531 -27.34 21.49 -17.18
CA VAL A 531 -26.93 20.77 -15.97
C VAL A 531 -26.47 21.80 -14.95
N LYS A 532 -27.06 21.76 -13.74
CA LYS A 532 -26.69 22.64 -12.64
C LYS A 532 -25.37 22.20 -12.02
N VAL A 533 -24.46 23.14 -11.86
CA VAL A 533 -23.22 22.91 -11.12
C VAL A 533 -23.51 23.11 -9.63
N VAL A 534 -23.27 22.06 -8.84
CA VAL A 534 -23.40 22.04 -7.39
C VAL A 534 -22.00 22.05 -6.78
N VAL A 535 -21.82 22.89 -5.76
CA VAL A 535 -20.61 22.96 -4.94
C VAL A 535 -21.00 22.72 -3.48
N GLY A 536 -20.04 22.49 -2.59
CA GLY A 536 -20.33 22.15 -1.18
C GLY A 536 -21.29 23.13 -0.50
N LYS A 537 -21.11 24.44 -0.73
CA LYS A 537 -21.96 25.52 -0.19
C LYS A 537 -23.38 25.55 -0.77
N THR A 538 -23.63 24.97 -1.93
CA THR A 538 -24.97 24.95 -2.57
C THR A 538 -25.62 23.57 -2.56
N PHE A 539 -24.97 22.56 -1.99
CA PHE A 539 -25.50 21.20 -1.96
C PHE A 539 -26.88 21.14 -1.30
N ASP A 540 -27.01 21.64 -0.07
CA ASP A 540 -28.29 21.61 0.64
C ASP A 540 -29.38 22.43 -0.07
N GLN A 541 -29.00 23.59 -0.63
CA GLN A 541 -29.94 24.48 -1.31
C GLN A 541 -30.49 23.90 -2.62
N ILE A 542 -29.72 23.05 -3.30
CA ILE A 542 -30.10 22.52 -4.62
C ILE A 542 -30.57 21.07 -4.50
N VAL A 543 -29.78 20.21 -3.86
CA VAL A 543 -30.00 18.77 -3.83
C VAL A 543 -31.00 18.39 -2.76
N MET A 544 -30.92 19.03 -1.59
CA MET A 544 -31.77 18.76 -0.43
C MET A 544 -33.03 19.62 -0.38
N ASP A 545 -33.32 20.40 -1.43
CA ASP A 545 -34.55 21.19 -1.56
C ASP A 545 -35.80 20.27 -1.63
N PRO A 546 -36.71 20.29 -0.64
CA PRO A 546 -37.86 19.40 -0.61
C PRO A 546 -38.83 19.60 -1.78
N GLU A 547 -38.76 20.73 -2.50
CA GLU A 547 -39.68 21.08 -3.59
C GLU A 547 -39.29 20.51 -4.97
N SER A 548 -38.10 19.92 -5.08
CA SER A 548 -37.53 19.48 -6.35
C SER A 548 -37.10 18.01 -6.32
N ASP A 549 -37.33 17.28 -7.41
CA ASP A 549 -36.63 16.04 -7.75
C ASP A 549 -35.24 16.40 -8.30
N VAL A 550 -34.18 15.69 -7.87
CA VAL A 550 -32.80 16.02 -8.29
C VAL A 550 -32.05 14.77 -8.69
N LEU A 551 -31.61 14.67 -9.94
CA LEU A 551 -30.59 13.71 -10.36
C LEU A 551 -29.23 14.40 -10.27
N ILE A 552 -28.32 13.87 -9.44
CA ILE A 552 -26.99 14.43 -9.23
C ILE A 552 -25.90 13.42 -9.60
N GLU A 553 -24.95 13.87 -10.43
CA GLU A 553 -23.69 13.19 -10.72
C GLU A 553 -22.57 13.72 -9.80
N PHE A 554 -21.92 12.82 -9.08
CA PHE A 554 -20.64 13.06 -8.42
C PHE A 554 -19.50 12.55 -9.30
N TYR A 555 -18.64 13.47 -9.75
CA TYR A 555 -17.54 13.18 -10.67
C TYR A 555 -16.19 13.61 -10.11
N ALA A 556 -15.11 13.17 -10.78
CA ALA A 556 -13.75 13.63 -10.57
C ALA A 556 -13.17 14.16 -11.90
N PRO A 557 -12.44 15.29 -11.93
CA PRO A 557 -11.94 15.87 -13.19
C PRO A 557 -10.99 14.96 -13.99
N TRP A 558 -10.29 14.04 -13.32
CA TRP A 558 -9.34 13.10 -13.93
C TRP A 558 -9.97 11.77 -14.37
N CYS A 559 -11.23 11.52 -14.04
CA CYS A 559 -11.93 10.26 -14.33
C CYS A 559 -12.32 10.17 -15.82
N GLY A 560 -11.77 9.18 -16.53
CA GLY A 560 -12.05 8.95 -17.96
C GLY A 560 -13.52 8.66 -18.24
N HIS A 561 -14.15 7.78 -17.46
CA HIS A 561 -15.59 7.47 -17.60
C HIS A 561 -16.50 8.69 -17.39
N CYS A 562 -16.10 9.61 -16.52
CA CYS A 562 -16.83 10.85 -16.25
C CYS A 562 -16.76 11.80 -17.46
N LYS A 563 -15.58 11.91 -18.09
CA LYS A 563 -15.41 12.67 -19.34
C LYS A 563 -16.24 12.10 -20.48
N SER A 564 -16.32 10.76 -20.60
CA SER A 564 -17.17 10.10 -21.59
C SER A 564 -18.67 10.31 -21.32
N LEU A 565 -19.07 10.43 -20.04
CA LEU A 565 -20.46 10.64 -19.64
C LEU A 565 -20.94 12.08 -19.82
N GLU A 566 -20.04 13.07 -19.71
CA GLU A 566 -20.36 14.49 -19.77
C GLU A 566 -21.25 14.92 -20.96
N PRO A 567 -21.00 14.53 -22.23
CA PRO A 567 -21.89 14.90 -23.34
C PRO A 567 -23.30 14.33 -23.17
N ILE A 568 -23.41 13.06 -22.75
CA ILE A 568 -24.69 12.38 -22.52
C ILE A 568 -25.49 13.06 -21.41
N TYR A 569 -24.81 13.38 -20.30
CA TYR A 569 -25.43 14.02 -19.14
C TYR A 569 -25.88 15.46 -19.46
N ASN A 570 -25.13 16.17 -20.32
CA ASN A 570 -25.56 17.47 -20.84
C ASN A 570 -26.81 17.36 -21.73
N ASP A 571 -26.90 16.35 -22.58
CA ASP A 571 -28.08 16.13 -23.42
C ASP A 571 -29.30 15.73 -22.58
N LEU A 572 -29.10 14.95 -21.52
CA LEU A 572 -30.13 14.67 -20.51
C LEU A 572 -30.64 15.97 -19.86
N GLY A 573 -29.73 16.85 -19.43
CA GLY A 573 -30.07 18.17 -18.89
C GLY A 573 -30.86 19.02 -19.88
N LYS A 574 -30.53 18.97 -21.19
CA LYS A 574 -31.29 19.68 -22.24
C LYS A 574 -32.69 19.10 -22.40
N LYS A 575 -32.82 17.76 -22.42
CA LYS A 575 -34.10 17.05 -22.56
C LYS A 575 -35.09 17.45 -21.47
N TYR A 576 -34.65 17.46 -20.21
CA TYR A 576 -35.53 17.76 -19.07
C TYR A 576 -35.56 19.23 -18.65
N ARG A 577 -34.92 20.15 -19.40
CA ARG A 577 -34.81 21.58 -19.05
C ARG A 577 -36.15 22.27 -18.76
N SER A 578 -37.22 21.86 -19.45
CA SER A 578 -38.56 22.44 -19.32
C SER A 578 -39.45 21.69 -18.31
N THR A 579 -38.93 20.64 -17.65
CA THR A 579 -39.68 19.82 -16.71
C THR A 579 -39.68 20.50 -15.34
N GLN A 580 -40.84 21.03 -14.94
CA GLN A 580 -40.95 21.78 -13.69
C GLN A 580 -40.76 20.88 -12.46
N GLY A 581 -39.82 21.25 -11.60
CA GLY A 581 -39.51 20.51 -10.36
C GLY A 581 -38.56 19.34 -10.54
N LEU A 582 -37.89 19.21 -11.70
CA LEU A 582 -36.79 18.26 -11.89
C LEU A 582 -35.49 19.03 -12.20
N ILE A 583 -34.42 18.69 -11.48
CA ILE A 583 -33.10 19.30 -11.65
C ILE A 583 -32.08 18.20 -12.02
N ILE A 584 -31.36 18.43 -13.12
CA ILE A 584 -30.18 17.63 -13.47
C ILE A 584 -28.95 18.40 -13.00
N ALA A 585 -28.11 17.78 -12.17
CA ALA A 585 -27.02 18.44 -11.47
C ALA A 585 -25.72 17.64 -11.50
N LYS A 586 -24.58 18.32 -11.40
CA LYS A 586 -23.27 17.69 -11.24
C LYS A 586 -22.42 18.39 -10.20
N MET A 587 -21.58 17.63 -9.51
CA MET A 587 -20.69 18.10 -8.46
C MET A 587 -19.32 17.42 -8.58
N ASP A 588 -18.26 18.23 -8.55
CA ASP A 588 -16.89 17.72 -8.38
C ASP A 588 -16.72 17.29 -6.93
N ALA A 589 -16.82 15.99 -6.68
CA ALA A 589 -16.73 15.41 -5.34
C ALA A 589 -15.28 15.29 -4.84
N THR A 590 -14.28 15.67 -5.64
CA THR A 590 -12.88 15.78 -5.19
C THR A 590 -12.55 17.14 -4.58
N ALA A 591 -13.34 18.16 -4.92
CA ALA A 591 -13.10 19.55 -4.52
C ALA A 591 -14.18 20.12 -3.59
N ASN A 592 -15.20 19.34 -3.23
CA ASN A 592 -16.34 19.78 -2.44
C ASN A 592 -16.80 18.70 -1.46
N ASP A 593 -17.10 19.10 -0.22
CA ASP A 593 -17.71 18.24 0.79
C ASP A 593 -19.21 18.06 0.51
N ILE A 594 -19.71 16.86 0.80
CA ILE A 594 -21.14 16.53 0.74
C ILE A 594 -21.71 16.60 2.17
N SER A 595 -22.69 17.46 2.38
CA SER A 595 -23.26 17.75 3.71
C SER A 595 -24.10 16.61 4.31
N SER A 596 -24.46 15.60 3.52
CA SER A 596 -25.28 14.45 3.93
C SER A 596 -24.53 13.13 3.81
N ASP A 597 -24.53 12.35 4.89
CA ASP A 597 -23.94 11.01 5.01
C ASP A 597 -24.64 9.95 4.14
N LYS A 598 -25.81 10.28 3.56
CA LYS A 598 -26.59 9.39 2.70
C LYS A 598 -26.02 9.24 1.30
N TYR A 599 -25.15 10.16 0.89
CA TYR A 599 -24.51 10.14 -0.43
C TYR A 599 -23.11 9.57 -0.30
N LYS A 600 -22.98 8.25 -0.48
CA LYS A 600 -21.68 7.58 -0.47
C LYS A 600 -21.08 7.54 -1.86
N VAL A 601 -19.97 8.24 -2.05
CA VAL A 601 -19.18 8.27 -3.29
C VAL A 601 -17.99 7.33 -3.15
N GLU A 602 -18.16 6.10 -3.63
CA GLU A 602 -17.15 5.03 -3.54
C GLU A 602 -16.29 4.93 -4.80
N GLY A 603 -16.67 5.64 -5.86
CA GLY A 603 -15.99 5.68 -7.15
C GLY A 603 -16.62 6.73 -8.08
N PHE A 604 -16.03 6.91 -9.26
CA PHE A 604 -16.46 7.96 -10.20
C PHE A 604 -16.81 7.40 -11.59
N PRO A 605 -17.90 7.87 -12.22
CA PRO A 605 -18.94 8.70 -11.64
C PRO A 605 -19.89 7.87 -10.74
N THR A 606 -20.37 8.50 -9.66
CA THR A 606 -21.46 8.00 -8.81
C THR A 606 -22.68 8.89 -8.99
N ILE A 607 -23.86 8.32 -9.21
CA ILE A 607 -25.08 9.08 -9.53
C ILE A 607 -26.18 8.70 -8.53
N TYR A 608 -26.87 9.71 -8.02
CA TYR A 608 -28.02 9.54 -7.14
C TYR A 608 -29.23 10.33 -7.65
N PHE A 609 -30.41 9.79 -7.41
CA PHE A 609 -31.67 10.52 -7.51
C PHE A 609 -32.18 10.86 -6.11
N ALA A 610 -32.41 12.13 -5.84
CA ALA A 610 -32.91 12.65 -4.57
C ALA A 610 -34.38 13.08 -4.74
N PRO A 611 -35.35 12.23 -4.36
CA PRO A 611 -36.75 12.49 -4.65
C PRO A 611 -37.30 13.70 -3.88
N GLN A 612 -38.26 14.39 -4.50
CA GLN A 612 -39.05 15.44 -3.85
C GLN A 612 -39.66 14.90 -2.55
N ASN A 613 -39.61 15.69 -1.47
CA ASN A 613 -40.09 15.32 -0.12
C ASN A 613 -39.46 14.05 0.50
N ASN A 614 -38.43 13.45 -0.09
CA ASN A 614 -37.76 12.25 0.43
C ASN A 614 -36.23 12.33 0.34
N LYS A 615 -35.67 13.48 0.72
CA LYS A 615 -34.23 13.79 0.59
C LYS A 615 -33.31 12.94 1.45
N GLN A 616 -33.84 12.33 2.51
CA GLN A 616 -33.06 11.46 3.39
C GLN A 616 -32.89 10.04 2.84
N ASN A 617 -33.59 9.69 1.75
CA ASN A 617 -33.49 8.38 1.11
C ASN A 617 -33.16 8.55 -0.39
N PRO A 618 -31.96 9.04 -0.73
CA PRO A 618 -31.54 9.14 -2.12
C PRO A 618 -31.33 7.75 -2.72
N ILE A 619 -31.68 7.60 -4.00
CA ILE A 619 -31.68 6.34 -4.72
C ILE A 619 -30.43 6.31 -5.60
N LYS A 620 -29.50 5.39 -5.32
CA LYS A 620 -28.28 5.22 -6.13
C LYS A 620 -28.66 4.65 -7.49
N PHE A 621 -28.14 5.22 -8.57
CA PHE A 621 -28.27 4.63 -9.90
C PHE A 621 -27.36 3.39 -10.00
N SER A 622 -27.96 2.21 -10.01
CA SER A 622 -27.25 0.92 -10.09
C SER A 622 -27.94 0.00 -11.10
N GLY A 623 -27.17 -0.61 -12.01
CA GLY A 623 -27.67 -1.67 -12.90
C GLY A 623 -28.31 -1.23 -14.22
N GLY A 624 -28.32 0.06 -14.55
CA GLY A 624 -28.81 0.58 -15.85
C GLY A 624 -27.68 1.03 -16.78
N ASN A 625 -27.98 1.14 -18.09
CA ASN A 625 -27.05 1.72 -19.07
C ASN A 625 -26.82 3.20 -18.77
N ARG A 626 -25.56 3.65 -18.84
CA ARG A 626 -25.17 5.04 -18.63
C ARG A 626 -25.28 5.86 -19.93
N ASP A 627 -26.42 5.73 -20.59
CA ASP A 627 -26.79 6.44 -21.81
C ASP A 627 -28.06 7.30 -21.56
N LEU A 628 -28.45 8.09 -22.57
CA LEU A 628 -29.58 9.00 -22.45
C LEU A 628 -30.89 8.27 -22.12
N GLU A 629 -31.09 7.08 -22.68
CA GLU A 629 -32.30 6.27 -22.49
C GLU A 629 -32.35 5.69 -21.08
N GLY A 630 -31.25 5.10 -20.60
CA GLY A 630 -31.14 4.53 -19.26
C GLY A 630 -31.38 5.57 -18.16
N PHE A 631 -30.82 6.78 -18.29
CA PHE A 631 -31.13 7.85 -17.34
C PHE A 631 -32.56 8.36 -17.44
N SER A 632 -33.12 8.45 -18.64
CA SER A 632 -34.51 8.88 -18.84
C SER A 632 -35.47 7.93 -18.15
N LYS A 633 -35.31 6.63 -18.38
CA LYS A 633 -36.09 5.57 -17.75
C LYS A 633 -35.98 5.64 -16.24
N PHE A 634 -34.76 5.79 -15.71
CA PHE A 634 -34.55 5.90 -14.27
C PHE A 634 -35.21 7.14 -13.66
N ILE A 635 -35.16 8.30 -14.34
CA ILE A 635 -35.87 9.50 -13.90
C ILE A 635 -37.39 9.25 -13.89
N GLU A 636 -37.93 8.68 -14.97
CA GLU A 636 -39.37 8.42 -15.12
C GLU A 636 -39.88 7.43 -14.06
N GLU A 637 -39.08 6.40 -13.73
CA GLU A 637 -39.36 5.42 -12.69
C GLU A 637 -39.34 5.98 -11.26
N HIS A 638 -38.73 7.14 -11.01
CA HIS A 638 -38.50 7.65 -9.65
C HIS A 638 -39.05 9.05 -9.39
N ALA A 639 -39.25 9.86 -10.44
CA ALA A 639 -39.73 11.23 -10.30
C ALA A 639 -41.19 11.28 -9.82
N VAL A 640 -41.42 12.02 -8.74
CA VAL A 640 -42.69 12.06 -8.03
C VAL A 640 -43.80 12.68 -8.87
N LYS A 641 -43.47 13.67 -9.72
CA LYS A 641 -44.43 14.35 -10.59
C LYS A 641 -44.67 13.64 -11.91
N LEU A 642 -43.74 12.81 -12.39
CA LEU A 642 -43.92 12.06 -13.64
C LEU A 642 -44.83 10.85 -13.41
N LYS A 643 -44.69 10.14 -12.28
CA LYS A 643 -45.61 9.05 -11.90
C LYS A 643 -47.08 9.44 -11.87
N ARG A 644 -47.39 10.66 -11.40
CA ARG A 644 -48.78 11.14 -11.28
C ARG A 644 -49.46 11.44 -12.63
N LYS A 645 -48.72 11.50 -13.75
CA LYS A 645 -49.31 11.68 -15.08
C LYS A 645 -49.76 10.36 -15.73
N ASP A 646 -49.18 9.23 -15.34
CA ASP A 646 -49.50 7.92 -15.92
C ASP A 646 -50.63 7.19 -15.15
N GLU A 647 -51.02 7.70 -13.97
CA GLU A 647 -52.12 7.17 -13.14
C GLU A 647 -53.45 7.96 -13.26
N LEU A 648 -53.54 8.93 -14.19
CA LEU A 648 -54.71 9.78 -14.39
C LEU A 648 -55.38 9.61 -15.77
#